data_AF-A0A9P3ERJ6-F1
#
_entry.id   AF-A0A9P3ERJ6-F1
#
_cell.length_a   1.000
_cell.length_b   1.000
_cell.length_c   1.000
_cell.angle_alpha   90.00
_cell.angle_beta   90.00
_cell.angle_gamma   90.00
#
_symmetry.space_group_name_H-M   'P 1'
#
loop_
_entity.id
_entity.type
_entity.pdbx_description
1 polymer ?
#
loop_
_entity_poly.entity_id
_entity_poly.type
_entity_poly.pdbx_seq_one_letter_code
_entity_poly.pdbx_strand_id
1 'polypeptide(L)'
;MEIASTAISVIGLASLFSTCIETLDILSSAARYGINREILQTRIEVERLRLKVWGESVGLAEINPESEESEITENDLAILDESIRSNTLRPAVAGLLTCFAHYFEDIEELQKRYGLAPRQSPAPGKAPTRGTLLSKFQKAYLRFQERTSEAQKKTSPLKKAVWAVTDERKFRALLTEIKAINDSLVSLLPAIGEKVRVRMRSEIMKNKDVGQLQNIVNAADDITGLIAETASLRLDILSASDRRQTRSQALELPRAKTLTPKATPATAPPPPPAPEPKSVVESLITASLDATPSSISAPPGSLDDSYDDSGALIIHIAYYKEECFRCFSWVVGSGESPEIRSQRQPLSHPIFEEFQFFPEAVLSIADDLLEADVAGDKKYAGWSPGSTSLTGFAREISLWQMAHSIRKKDELRWSRTKTKPLSSQFVDQRWREIVKNGLGEDFTDKKGYERLRELIGPAEHTWLDPDENIKLRHQITDLLGAISSSMLPNLEEVGSMSLVAYREKLDPDSKYCFVDFMRQLLLAREANLRIQRAERRWYGGITNRVIYDMVAADLFARHMELKDGPEQGYTPSPRVVKQQLDGVIKFADEMQWPFADEIRQAAIKLQNTKVGEMNIDLRVSDWICGWVLPGGTFSMILVAVLYNLSSTLRGHLPVGAIQIKLGCFGIAFPNVSYWGVRSVLGKVLAPLALDSESGHSQVRCLGGWVGPCPSVSLPDCAFGRLVMLSGHAPPSVDSQDKETTKHKNMPGDGAAWSLPTPPELSTDTAVLQTVRLSKAPPSPETMARDAESFSARLDFRLTRSRTLATFTLYTNSVFIAAPPCQGTHRVDPHASEKYTFTVRGVEELAQISRKGGRPAKMAILVVNATGGPASEVFARAWCCHTGTNAVIWKRQGGTCCFKCALMVASTDGLAMGVLIAT
;
A
#
# COMPACT_ATOMS: atom_id res chain seq x y z
N MET A 1 34.62 -24.53 28.08
CA MET A 1 34.97 -25.96 28.19
C MET A 1 34.79 -26.60 26.82
N GLU A 2 35.77 -27.36 26.33
CA GLU A 2 35.58 -28.20 25.14
C GLU A 2 34.54 -29.28 25.44
N ILE A 3 33.46 -29.37 24.66
CA ILE A 3 32.49 -30.46 24.79
C ILE A 3 33.06 -31.67 24.06
N ALA A 4 33.88 -32.44 24.77
CA ALA A 4 34.22 -33.81 24.39
C ALA A 4 32.95 -34.66 24.39
N SER A 5 32.77 -35.43 23.32
CA SER A 5 31.78 -36.50 23.07
C SER A 5 31.23 -37.18 24.34
N THR A 6 30.27 -36.55 25.00
CA THR A 6 29.48 -37.13 26.11
C THR A 6 28.01 -36.94 25.74
N ALA A 7 27.23 -38.03 25.80
CA ALA A 7 25.80 -37.97 25.54
C ALA A 7 25.15 -37.01 26.53
N ILE A 8 24.69 -35.86 26.05
CA ILE A 8 24.14 -34.81 26.91
C ILE A 8 22.82 -35.31 27.49
N SER A 9 22.75 -35.41 28.81
CA SER A 9 21.56 -35.86 29.52
C SER A 9 20.44 -34.82 29.40
N VAL A 10 19.19 -35.26 29.52
CA VAL A 10 18.03 -34.35 29.49
C VAL A 10 18.08 -33.38 30.68
N ILE A 11 18.56 -33.84 31.85
CA ILE A 11 18.80 -33.00 33.03
C ILE A 11 19.79 -31.86 32.69
N GLY A 12 20.87 -32.17 31.96
CA GLY A 12 21.82 -31.17 31.48
C GLY A 12 21.20 -30.16 30.52
N LEU A 13 20.31 -30.60 29.62
CA LEU A 13 19.55 -29.70 28.74
C LEU A 13 18.58 -28.80 29.52
N ALA A 14 17.87 -29.33 30.50
CA ALA A 14 16.95 -28.58 31.34
C ALA A 14 17.69 -27.52 32.18
N SER A 15 18.89 -27.84 32.66
CA SER A 15 19.78 -26.91 33.37
C SER A 15 20.28 -25.77 32.47
N LEU A 16 20.75 -26.08 31.25
CA LEU A 16 21.17 -25.08 30.26
C LEU A 16 20.00 -24.17 29.82
N PHE A 17 18.84 -24.77 29.56
CA PHE A 17 17.62 -24.03 29.24
C PHE A 17 17.23 -23.06 30.36
N SER A 18 17.25 -23.54 31.61
CA SER A 18 16.93 -22.71 32.78
C SER A 18 17.90 -21.54 32.93
N THR A 19 19.20 -21.80 32.71
CA THR A 19 20.24 -20.77 32.72
C THR A 19 19.97 -19.68 31.67
N CYS A 20 19.56 -20.04 30.46
CA CYS A 20 19.25 -19.07 29.39
C CYS A 20 18.00 -18.22 29.71
N ILE A 21 17.01 -18.77 30.40
CA ILE A 21 15.84 -18.01 30.85
C ILE A 21 16.22 -17.01 31.95
N GLU A 22 17.12 -17.40 32.86
CA GLU A 22 17.63 -16.52 33.93
C GLU A 22 18.50 -15.38 33.38
N THR A 23 19.33 -15.61 32.36
CA THR A 23 20.12 -14.53 31.75
C THR A 23 19.24 -13.48 31.09
N LEU A 24 18.14 -13.90 30.46
CA LEU A 24 17.12 -12.98 29.91
C LEU A 24 16.42 -12.15 31.00
N ASP A 25 16.24 -12.70 32.21
CA ASP A 25 15.73 -11.96 33.38
C ASP A 25 16.68 -10.83 33.82
N ILE A 26 17.98 -11.13 33.87
CA ILE A 26 19.02 -10.17 34.21
C ILE A 26 19.07 -9.06 33.15
N LEU A 27 18.99 -9.41 31.87
CA LEU A 27 18.95 -8.46 30.76
C LEU A 27 17.71 -7.55 30.77
N SER A 28 16.53 -8.11 31.03
CA SER A 28 15.29 -7.34 31.15
C SER A 28 15.40 -6.31 32.29
N SER A 29 16.08 -6.68 33.37
CA SER A 29 16.38 -5.77 34.49
C SER A 29 17.41 -4.69 34.12
N ALA A 30 18.39 -5.01 33.26
CA ALA A 30 19.41 -4.09 32.79
C ALA A 30 18.88 -3.04 31.79
N ALA A 31 17.96 -3.44 30.91
CA ALA A 31 17.31 -2.58 29.92
C ALA A 31 16.45 -1.45 30.52
N ARG A 32 16.14 -1.53 31.83
CA ARG A 32 15.38 -0.51 32.58
C ARG A 32 16.06 0.85 32.66
N TYR A 33 17.38 0.88 32.52
CA TYR A 33 18.20 2.07 32.76
C TYR A 33 18.74 2.71 31.48
N GLY A 34 18.21 2.35 30.30
CA GLY A 34 18.60 2.90 28.99
C GLY A 34 17.56 3.85 28.35
N ILE A 35 17.97 4.53 27.28
CA ILE A 35 17.09 5.27 26.34
C ILE A 35 16.19 4.24 25.62
N ASN A 36 14.93 4.55 25.33
CA ASN A 36 13.94 3.60 24.74
C ASN A 36 13.70 2.31 25.55
N ARG A 37 13.81 2.38 26.89
CA ARG A 37 13.67 1.25 27.83
C ARG A 37 12.46 0.34 27.55
N GLU A 38 11.32 0.90 27.14
CA GLU A 38 10.07 0.15 26.96
C GLU A 38 10.14 -0.77 25.73
N ILE A 39 10.80 -0.33 24.64
CA ILE A 39 10.94 -1.11 23.40
C ILE A 39 11.98 -2.21 23.59
N LEU A 40 13.15 -1.88 24.15
CA LEU A 40 14.21 -2.87 24.40
C LEU A 40 13.75 -3.93 25.40
N GLN A 41 13.06 -3.53 26.46
CA GLN A 41 12.47 -4.47 27.41
C GLN A 41 11.43 -5.37 26.72
N THR A 42 10.56 -4.80 25.88
CA THR A 42 9.56 -5.59 25.15
C THR A 42 10.22 -6.61 24.21
N ARG A 43 11.31 -6.25 23.53
CA ARG A 43 12.09 -7.18 22.68
C ARG A 43 12.64 -8.37 23.48
N ILE A 44 13.26 -8.10 24.62
CA ILE A 44 13.78 -9.14 25.52
C ILE A 44 12.66 -10.07 25.99
N GLU A 45 11.53 -9.49 26.40
CA GLU A 45 10.37 -10.27 26.86
C GLU A 45 9.75 -11.13 25.74
N VAL A 46 9.75 -10.65 24.49
CA VAL A 46 9.31 -11.44 23.33
C VAL A 46 10.23 -12.64 23.12
N GLU A 47 11.54 -12.44 23.05
CA GLU A 47 12.50 -13.54 22.85
C GLU A 47 12.52 -14.52 24.02
N ARG A 48 12.32 -14.03 25.24
CA ARG A 48 12.14 -14.86 26.42
C ARG A 48 10.90 -15.73 26.34
N LEU A 49 9.77 -15.14 25.93
CA LEU A 49 8.53 -15.89 25.79
C LEU A 49 8.66 -16.95 24.69
N ARG A 50 9.37 -16.65 23.58
CA ARG A 50 9.66 -17.62 22.51
C ARG A 50 10.45 -18.81 23.03
N LEU A 51 11.55 -18.55 23.73
CA LEU A 51 12.38 -19.60 24.31
C LEU A 51 11.60 -20.43 25.33
N LYS A 52 10.80 -19.78 26.18
CA LYS A 52 9.96 -20.46 27.18
C LYS A 52 8.93 -21.38 26.56
N VAL A 53 8.14 -20.87 25.60
CA VAL A 53 7.10 -21.66 24.93
C VAL A 53 7.73 -22.82 24.16
N TRP A 54 8.92 -22.62 23.58
CA TRP A 54 9.71 -23.70 22.99
C TRP A 54 10.08 -24.75 24.03
N GLY A 55 10.64 -24.36 25.18
CA GLY A 55 11.01 -25.25 26.28
C GLY A 55 9.84 -26.05 26.87
N GLU A 56 8.66 -25.43 27.00
CA GLU A 56 7.43 -26.11 27.38
C GLU A 56 6.97 -27.12 26.32
N SER A 57 7.13 -26.78 25.04
CA SER A 57 6.68 -27.63 23.93
C SER A 57 7.54 -28.88 23.75
N VAL A 58 8.81 -28.83 24.16
CA VAL A 58 9.72 -29.99 24.18
C VAL A 58 9.73 -30.76 25.50
N GLY A 59 9.05 -30.26 26.53
CA GLY A 59 8.98 -30.87 27.86
C GLY A 59 10.13 -30.50 28.81
N LEU A 60 11.13 -29.74 28.35
CA LEU A 60 12.28 -29.33 29.18
C LEU A 60 11.89 -28.39 30.34
N ALA A 61 10.81 -27.62 30.19
CA ALA A 61 10.34 -26.70 31.23
C ALA A 61 9.72 -27.41 32.46
N GLU A 62 9.37 -28.70 32.34
CA GLU A 62 8.76 -29.49 33.42
C GLU A 62 9.78 -30.37 34.16
N ILE A 63 11.00 -30.47 33.66
CA ILE A 63 12.07 -31.27 34.27
C ILE A 63 12.76 -30.43 35.33
N ASN A 64 12.84 -30.97 36.55
CA ASN A 64 13.59 -30.35 37.63
C ASN A 64 15.07 -30.76 37.54
N PRO A 65 16.01 -29.86 37.22
CA PRO A 65 17.42 -30.21 37.09
C PRO A 65 18.11 -30.53 38.44
N GLU A 66 17.45 -30.27 39.57
CA GLU A 66 18.01 -30.43 40.92
C GLU A 66 17.33 -31.52 41.77
N SER A 67 16.60 -32.45 41.16
CA SER A 67 16.12 -33.64 41.89
C SER A 67 17.28 -34.42 42.51
N GLU A 68 17.15 -34.87 43.75
CA GLU A 68 18.15 -35.74 44.41
C GLU A 68 18.32 -37.09 43.68
N GLU A 69 17.32 -37.48 42.88
CA GLU A 69 17.37 -38.60 41.95
C GLU A 69 18.24 -38.23 40.74
N SER A 70 19.39 -38.90 40.63
CA SER A 70 20.39 -38.68 39.56
C SER A 70 20.00 -39.32 38.21
N GLU A 71 18.84 -39.95 38.13
CA GLU A 71 18.32 -40.66 36.94
C GLU A 71 16.94 -40.10 36.56
N ILE A 72 16.68 -39.98 35.25
CA ILE A 72 15.41 -39.46 34.70
C ILE A 72 14.32 -40.51 34.94
N THR A 73 13.20 -40.16 35.57
CA THR A 73 12.10 -41.10 35.80
C THR A 73 11.35 -41.45 34.50
N GLU A 74 10.65 -42.59 34.45
CA GLU A 74 9.77 -42.94 33.32
C GLU A 74 8.71 -41.87 33.05
N ASN A 75 8.25 -41.18 34.10
CA ASN A 75 7.31 -40.08 34.00
C ASN A 75 7.94 -38.84 33.34
N ASP A 76 9.20 -38.52 33.63
CA ASP A 76 9.92 -37.40 33.00
C ASP A 76 10.18 -37.67 31.52
N LEU A 77 10.53 -38.91 31.16
CA LEU A 77 10.67 -39.33 29.76
C LEU A 77 9.34 -39.23 29.00
N ALA A 78 8.22 -39.52 29.65
CA ALA A 78 6.88 -39.42 29.05
C ALA A 78 6.47 -37.97 28.73
N ILE A 79 6.97 -36.99 29.47
CA ILE A 79 6.68 -35.56 29.28
C ILE A 79 7.46 -34.96 28.09
N LEU A 80 8.64 -35.51 27.79
CA LEU A 80 9.49 -35.04 26.69
C LEU A 80 8.87 -35.30 25.32
N ASP A 81 9.08 -34.35 24.41
CA ASP A 81 8.81 -34.60 22.99
C ASP A 81 9.76 -35.68 22.45
N GLU A 82 9.27 -36.51 21.53
CA GLU A 82 10.00 -37.65 20.96
C GLU A 82 11.35 -37.23 20.36
N SER A 83 11.43 -36.01 19.81
CA SER A 83 12.65 -35.44 19.22
C SER A 83 13.77 -35.20 20.23
N ILE A 84 13.43 -34.91 21.49
CA ILE A 84 14.40 -34.81 22.59
C ILE A 84 14.57 -36.18 23.26
N ARG A 85 13.54 -37.03 23.29
CA ARG A 85 13.60 -38.39 23.85
C ARG A 85 14.59 -39.30 23.09
N SER A 86 14.65 -39.20 21.77
CA SER A 86 15.48 -40.05 20.89
C SER A 86 16.99 -39.79 20.96
N ASN A 87 17.45 -38.84 21.79
CA ASN A 87 18.86 -38.46 22.02
C ASN A 87 19.59 -37.85 20.79
N THR A 88 19.07 -37.99 19.58
CA THR A 88 19.76 -37.60 18.32
C THR A 88 20.03 -36.10 18.21
N LEU A 89 19.10 -35.26 18.69
CA LEU A 89 19.19 -33.80 18.56
C LEU A 89 19.70 -33.09 19.82
N ARG A 90 19.91 -33.82 20.92
CA ARG A 90 20.36 -33.25 22.21
C ARG A 90 21.69 -32.51 22.11
N PRO A 91 22.72 -33.01 21.40
CA PRO A 91 23.98 -32.29 21.25
C PRO A 91 23.83 -30.94 20.54
N ALA A 92 23.01 -30.88 19.49
CA ALA A 92 22.77 -29.65 18.73
C ALA A 92 22.01 -28.62 19.56
N VAL A 93 20.96 -29.06 20.27
CA VAL A 93 20.18 -28.20 21.18
C VAL A 93 21.06 -27.67 22.32
N ALA A 94 21.85 -28.55 22.94
CA ALA A 94 22.78 -28.15 23.99
C ALA A 94 23.83 -27.17 23.47
N GLY A 95 24.36 -27.39 22.27
CA GLY A 95 25.31 -26.49 21.63
C GLY A 95 24.74 -25.08 21.48
N LEU A 96 23.51 -24.95 20.99
CA LEU A 96 22.83 -23.66 20.84
C LEU A 96 22.56 -22.98 22.19
N LEU A 97 22.07 -23.71 23.19
CA LEU A 97 21.85 -23.17 24.54
C LEU A 97 23.17 -22.81 25.24
N THR A 98 24.24 -23.55 24.96
CA THR A 98 25.58 -23.26 25.46
C THR A 98 26.13 -21.99 24.80
N CYS A 99 26.00 -21.84 23.48
CA CYS A 99 26.34 -20.60 22.79
C CYS A 99 25.58 -19.41 23.38
N PHE A 100 24.28 -19.58 23.66
CA PHE A 100 23.48 -18.57 24.33
C PHE A 100 24.08 -18.17 25.67
N ALA A 101 24.39 -19.15 26.53
CA ALA A 101 24.95 -18.90 27.86
C ALA A 101 26.35 -18.24 27.81
N HIS A 102 27.19 -18.61 26.84
CA HIS A 102 28.57 -18.09 26.70
C HIS A 102 28.60 -16.57 26.44
N TYR A 103 27.60 -16.01 25.77
CA TYR A 103 27.49 -14.55 25.61
C TYR A 103 27.48 -13.80 26.94
N PHE A 104 27.13 -14.47 28.04
CA PHE A 104 26.99 -13.89 29.36
C PHE A 104 28.10 -14.25 30.35
N GLU A 105 29.06 -15.07 29.94
CA GLU A 105 30.20 -15.44 30.78
C GLU A 105 31.35 -14.41 30.71
N ASP A 106 31.49 -13.73 29.57
CA ASP A 106 32.55 -12.75 29.32
C ASP A 106 32.08 -11.30 29.59
N ILE A 107 32.42 -10.80 30.77
CA ILE A 107 32.08 -9.45 31.24
C ILE A 107 32.72 -8.36 30.37
N GLU A 108 33.93 -8.60 29.84
CA GLU A 108 34.62 -7.62 28.99
C GLU A 108 33.95 -7.53 27.62
N GLU A 109 33.51 -8.65 27.06
CA GLU A 109 32.75 -8.71 25.81
C GLU A 109 31.36 -8.05 25.95
N LEU A 110 30.64 -8.30 27.07
CA LEU A 110 29.39 -7.63 27.41
C LEU A 110 29.53 -6.10 27.47
N GLN A 111 30.64 -5.60 28.01
CA GLN A 111 30.92 -4.16 28.07
C GLN A 111 31.35 -3.59 26.71
N LYS A 112 32.30 -4.22 26.06
CA LYS A 112 32.97 -3.68 24.86
C LYS A 112 32.10 -3.80 23.61
N ARG A 113 31.52 -4.98 23.38
CA ARG A 113 30.77 -5.33 22.17
C ARG A 113 29.29 -5.04 22.28
N TYR A 114 28.70 -5.24 23.46
CA TYR A 114 27.24 -5.16 23.64
C TYR A 114 26.78 -3.96 24.49
N GLY A 115 27.70 -3.13 25.00
CA GLY A 115 27.34 -1.85 25.61
C GLY A 115 26.60 -1.97 26.95
N LEU A 116 26.92 -3.00 27.76
CA LEU A 116 26.42 -3.17 29.12
C LEU A 116 27.46 -2.71 30.14
N ALA A 117 27.08 -2.10 31.26
CA ALA A 117 28.03 -1.78 32.34
C ALA A 117 27.50 -2.18 33.73
N PRO A 118 28.36 -2.66 34.64
CA PRO A 118 27.99 -2.97 36.02
C PRO A 118 27.78 -1.67 36.82
N ARG A 119 26.73 -1.65 37.65
CA ARG A 119 26.31 -0.50 38.46
C ARG A 119 26.61 -0.77 39.93
N GLN A 120 27.29 0.16 40.60
CA GLN A 120 27.80 -0.02 41.98
C GLN A 120 26.80 0.37 43.11
N SER A 121 25.54 0.74 42.81
CA SER A 121 24.56 1.02 43.88
C SER A 121 23.09 0.79 43.45
N PRO A 122 22.29 0.03 44.23
CA PRO A 122 20.84 -0.06 44.05
C PRO A 122 20.17 1.20 44.60
N ALA A 123 19.59 2.03 43.73
CA ALA A 123 18.69 3.09 44.19
C ALA A 123 17.37 2.47 44.65
N PRO A 124 16.67 3.02 45.67
CA PRO A 124 15.37 2.51 46.11
C PRO A 124 14.29 2.88 45.08
N GLY A 125 14.22 2.11 44.00
CA GLY A 125 13.10 2.11 43.06
C GLY A 125 12.06 1.08 43.50
N LYS A 126 10.78 1.44 43.42
CA LYS A 126 9.66 0.52 43.70
C LYS A 126 9.85 -0.83 42.98
N ALA A 127 9.46 -1.90 43.66
CA ALA A 127 9.37 -3.26 43.14
C ALA A 127 8.74 -3.30 41.73
N PRO A 128 9.19 -4.24 40.87
CA PRO A 128 8.95 -4.21 39.44
C PRO A 128 7.47 -4.06 39.09
N THR A 129 7.12 -3.04 38.31
CA THR A 129 5.90 -3.09 37.50
C THR A 129 6.15 -4.13 36.43
N ARG A 130 5.83 -5.39 36.75
CA ARG A 130 5.87 -6.51 35.81
C ARG A 130 5.07 -6.09 34.58
N GLY A 131 5.70 -6.03 33.41
CA GLY A 131 5.01 -5.73 32.16
C GLY A 131 3.85 -6.71 31.99
N THR A 132 2.62 -6.19 32.04
CA THR A 132 1.33 -6.90 32.11
C THR A 132 1.08 -7.97 31.03
N LEU A 133 1.96 -8.10 30.02
CA LEU A 133 1.98 -9.18 29.02
C LEU A 133 2.13 -10.55 29.71
N LEU A 134 2.91 -10.60 30.80
CA LEU A 134 3.14 -11.77 31.64
C LEU A 134 2.07 -11.99 32.72
N SER A 135 1.15 -11.05 32.99
CA SER A 135 0.12 -11.25 34.04
C SER A 135 -0.78 -12.45 33.75
N LYS A 136 -0.98 -12.80 32.47
CA LYS A 136 -1.74 -13.99 32.04
C LYS A 136 -0.92 -15.29 32.04
N PHE A 137 0.40 -15.19 31.89
CA PHE A 137 1.36 -16.29 32.07
C PHE A 137 1.89 -16.43 33.50
N GLN A 138 1.41 -15.58 34.42
CA GLN A 138 1.92 -15.43 35.76
C GLN A 138 1.90 -16.75 36.55
N LYS A 139 0.91 -17.62 36.33
CA LYS A 139 0.85 -18.94 36.96
C LYS A 139 1.89 -19.94 36.47
N ALA A 140 2.30 -19.88 35.20
CA ALA A 140 3.38 -20.71 34.64
C ALA A 140 4.75 -20.08 34.93
N TYR A 141 4.80 -18.76 35.09
CA TYR A 141 5.98 -18.00 35.45
C TYR A 141 6.35 -18.17 36.93
N LEU A 142 5.38 -18.01 37.83
CA LEU A 142 5.58 -18.20 39.28
C LEU A 142 5.96 -19.65 39.59
N ARG A 143 5.35 -20.64 38.93
CA ARG A 143 5.73 -22.06 39.05
C ARG A 143 7.18 -22.33 38.63
N PHE A 144 7.65 -21.69 37.57
CA PHE A 144 9.05 -21.80 37.13
C PHE A 144 9.99 -21.06 38.10
N GLN A 145 9.62 -19.86 38.56
CA GLN A 145 10.41 -19.03 39.46
C GLN A 145 10.56 -19.64 40.87
N GLU A 146 9.48 -20.20 41.43
CA GLU A 146 9.49 -20.94 42.71
C GLU A 146 10.46 -22.13 42.64
N ARG A 147 10.47 -22.87 41.52
CA ARG A 147 11.38 -24.01 41.26
C ARG A 147 12.84 -23.60 41.10
N THR A 148 13.14 -22.51 40.38
CA THR A 148 14.51 -22.00 40.18
C THR A 148 15.07 -21.23 41.39
N SER A 149 14.22 -20.81 42.34
CA SER A 149 14.68 -20.02 43.51
C SER A 149 15.45 -20.83 44.55
N GLU A 150 15.25 -22.16 44.60
CA GLU A 150 16.04 -23.03 45.47
C GLU A 150 17.42 -23.35 44.85
N ALA A 151 17.49 -23.45 43.52
CA ALA A 151 18.71 -23.56 42.72
C ALA A 151 19.62 -22.32 42.78
N GLN A 152 19.04 -21.15 43.05
CA GLN A 152 19.74 -19.87 43.17
C GLN A 152 20.73 -19.79 44.33
N LYS A 153 20.71 -20.74 45.28
CA LYS A 153 21.63 -20.71 46.44
C LYS A 153 23.07 -21.09 46.09
N LYS A 154 23.34 -21.64 44.90
CA LYS A 154 24.68 -22.12 44.51
C LYS A 154 25.03 -21.76 43.05
N THR A 155 25.24 -20.49 42.68
CA THR A 155 26.19 -20.12 41.59
C THR A 155 26.39 -18.62 41.33
N SER A 156 27.65 -18.31 40.97
CA SER A 156 28.24 -17.22 40.16
C SER A 156 28.12 -15.72 40.57
N PRO A 157 29.25 -14.96 40.56
CA PRO A 157 29.30 -13.51 40.84
C PRO A 157 28.55 -12.62 39.81
N LEU A 158 28.20 -13.13 38.62
CA LEU A 158 27.42 -12.41 37.60
C LEU A 158 26.01 -12.01 38.08
N LYS A 159 25.41 -12.80 38.99
CA LYS A 159 24.09 -12.50 39.62
C LYS A 159 24.15 -11.38 40.67
N LYS A 160 25.34 -10.96 41.11
CA LYS A 160 25.51 -9.90 42.13
C LYS A 160 25.66 -8.49 41.54
N ALA A 161 25.94 -8.37 40.24
CA ALA A 161 26.07 -7.08 39.56
C ALA A 161 24.71 -6.62 39.01
N VAL A 162 24.31 -5.39 39.33
CA VAL A 162 23.18 -4.72 38.66
C VAL A 162 23.72 -4.16 37.35
N TRP A 163 23.20 -4.61 36.21
CA TRP A 163 23.66 -4.15 34.90
C TRP A 163 22.83 -2.97 34.39
N ALA A 164 23.40 -2.15 33.51
CA ALA A 164 22.71 -1.08 32.79
C ALA A 164 23.18 -1.03 31.33
N VAL A 165 22.25 -0.73 30.41
CA VAL A 165 22.57 -0.50 29.00
C VAL A 165 23.17 0.89 28.85
N THR A 166 24.44 0.98 28.47
CA THR A 166 25.17 2.24 28.24
C THR A 166 25.24 2.63 26.77
N ASP A 167 25.14 1.66 25.84
CA ASP A 167 25.08 1.89 24.40
C ASP A 167 23.97 1.03 23.76
N GLU A 168 22.85 1.67 23.42
CA GLU A 168 21.66 1.01 22.84
C GLU A 168 21.96 0.33 21.50
N ARG A 169 22.80 0.94 20.65
CA ARG A 169 23.08 0.41 19.32
C ARG A 169 23.88 -0.89 19.42
N LYS A 170 24.86 -0.94 20.31
CA LYS A 170 25.61 -2.16 20.62
C LYS A 170 24.74 -3.22 21.28
N PHE A 171 23.83 -2.82 22.16
CA PHE A 171 22.94 -3.75 22.84
C PHE A 171 21.94 -4.43 21.88
N ARG A 172 21.50 -3.75 20.82
CA ARG A 172 20.68 -4.37 19.76
C ARG A 172 21.39 -5.52 19.03
N ALA A 173 22.72 -5.51 18.95
CA ALA A 173 23.48 -6.62 18.37
C ALA A 173 23.35 -7.89 19.22
N LEU A 174 23.39 -7.77 20.56
CA LEU A 174 23.16 -8.90 21.48
C LEU A 174 21.76 -9.49 21.29
N LEU A 175 20.74 -8.63 21.16
CA LEU A 175 19.36 -9.07 20.92
C LEU A 175 19.20 -9.79 19.57
N THR A 176 19.95 -9.37 18.56
CA THR A 176 19.97 -10.01 17.24
C THR A 176 20.57 -11.42 17.31
N GLU A 177 21.67 -11.58 18.05
CA GLU A 177 22.33 -12.88 18.24
C GLU A 177 21.45 -13.84 19.08
N ILE A 178 20.82 -13.36 20.16
CA ILE A 178 19.83 -14.10 20.96
C ILE A 178 18.67 -14.60 20.09
N LYS A 179 18.13 -13.72 19.24
CA LYS A 179 17.06 -14.05 18.31
C LYS A 179 17.48 -15.14 17.33
N ALA A 180 18.67 -15.04 16.73
CA ALA A 180 19.17 -16.03 15.79
C ALA A 180 19.30 -17.43 16.42
N ILE A 181 19.65 -17.50 17.71
CA ILE A 181 19.71 -18.77 18.45
C ILE A 181 18.30 -19.34 18.66
N ASN A 182 17.33 -18.52 19.06
CA ASN A 182 15.93 -18.93 19.17
C ASN A 182 15.35 -19.42 17.83
N ASP A 183 15.67 -18.73 16.73
CA ASP A 183 15.28 -19.13 15.38
C ASP A 183 15.91 -20.48 15.00
N SER A 184 17.17 -20.70 15.37
CA SER A 184 17.88 -21.96 15.14
C SER A 184 17.29 -23.12 15.97
N LEU A 185 16.92 -22.88 17.24
CA LEU A 185 16.25 -23.88 18.09
C LEU A 185 14.88 -24.29 17.52
N VAL A 186 14.15 -23.34 16.93
CA VAL A 186 12.88 -23.60 16.23
C VAL A 186 13.12 -24.35 14.93
N SER A 187 14.14 -23.97 14.14
CA SER A 187 14.47 -24.62 12.88
C SER A 187 14.94 -26.06 13.05
N LEU A 188 15.61 -26.39 14.16
CA LEU A 188 16.00 -27.76 14.47
C LEU A 188 14.80 -28.67 14.77
N LEU A 189 13.69 -28.09 15.23
CA LEU A 189 12.48 -28.81 15.61
C LEU A 189 11.22 -28.18 14.96
N PRO A 190 11.01 -28.31 13.64
CA PRO A 190 9.96 -27.58 12.93
C PRO A 190 8.53 -27.86 13.45
N ALA A 191 8.24 -29.10 13.85
CA ALA A 191 6.96 -29.48 14.44
C ALA A 191 6.71 -28.81 15.81
N ILE A 192 7.78 -28.58 16.58
CA ILE A 192 7.73 -27.79 17.81
C ILE A 192 7.60 -26.31 17.47
N GLY A 193 8.30 -25.83 16.45
CA GLY A 193 8.16 -24.48 15.91
C GLY A 193 6.72 -24.10 15.66
N GLU A 194 5.96 -24.99 15.03
CA GLU A 194 4.54 -24.78 14.75
C GLU A 194 3.67 -24.75 16.03
N LYS A 195 3.95 -25.60 17.03
CA LYS A 195 3.29 -25.55 18.35
C LYS A 195 3.57 -24.22 19.06
N VAL A 196 4.84 -23.76 19.03
CA VAL A 196 5.28 -22.48 19.60
C VAL A 196 4.54 -21.32 18.94
N ARG A 197 4.46 -21.36 17.62
CA ARG A 197 3.77 -20.39 16.78
C ARG A 197 2.28 -20.25 17.14
N VAL A 198 1.57 -21.37 17.23
CA VAL A 198 0.13 -21.40 17.56
C VAL A 198 -0.12 -20.93 19.00
N ARG A 199 0.70 -21.37 19.96
CA ARG A 199 0.56 -20.99 21.37
C ARG A 199 0.81 -19.50 21.57
N MET A 200 1.85 -18.95 20.95
CA MET A 200 2.13 -17.51 20.92
C MET A 200 0.96 -16.72 20.35
N ARG A 201 0.42 -17.17 19.20
CA ARG A 201 -0.73 -16.52 18.56
C ARG A 201 -1.96 -16.51 19.47
N SER A 202 -2.31 -17.65 20.06
CA SER A 202 -3.43 -17.78 21.00
C SER A 202 -3.31 -16.79 22.16
N GLU A 203 -2.11 -16.62 22.71
CA GLU A 203 -1.91 -15.81 23.91
C GLU A 203 -1.91 -14.31 23.62
N ILE A 204 -1.33 -13.88 22.50
CA ILE A 204 -1.48 -12.50 22.00
C ILE A 204 -2.95 -12.19 21.74
N MET A 205 -3.70 -13.11 21.12
CA MET A 205 -5.13 -12.95 20.85
C MET A 205 -6.01 -12.91 22.10
N LYS A 206 -5.54 -13.43 23.24
CA LYS A 206 -6.22 -13.31 24.54
C LYS A 206 -5.90 -11.98 25.24
N ASN A 207 -4.89 -11.24 24.82
CA ASN A 207 -4.53 -9.96 25.44
C ASN A 207 -5.64 -8.91 25.19
N LYS A 208 -5.88 -8.04 26.18
CA LYS A 208 -6.87 -6.96 26.14
C LYS A 208 -6.24 -5.57 26.34
N ASP A 209 -4.95 -5.53 26.69
CA ASP A 209 -4.23 -4.29 26.93
C ASP A 209 -3.70 -3.72 25.60
N VAL A 210 -4.32 -2.64 25.15
CA VAL A 210 -4.02 -1.97 23.89
C VAL A 210 -2.61 -1.38 23.88
N GLY A 211 -2.16 -0.78 24.98
CA GLY A 211 -0.82 -0.19 25.06
C GLY A 211 0.27 -1.25 24.93
N GLN A 212 0.02 -2.45 25.43
CA GLN A 212 0.97 -3.56 25.32
C GLN A 212 1.01 -4.21 23.96
N LEU A 213 -0.15 -4.41 23.36
CA LEU A 213 -0.20 -4.89 21.98
C LEU A 213 0.52 -3.91 21.05
N GLN A 214 0.37 -2.60 21.28
CA GLN A 214 1.11 -1.59 20.53
C GLN A 214 2.61 -1.67 20.78
N ASN A 215 3.04 -1.85 22.03
CA ASN A 215 4.46 -2.04 22.35
C ASN A 215 5.03 -3.31 21.70
N ILE A 216 4.27 -4.40 21.60
CA ILE A 216 4.68 -5.62 20.88
C ILE A 216 4.86 -5.34 19.38
N VAL A 217 3.91 -4.62 18.76
CA VAL A 217 3.99 -4.23 17.35
C VAL A 217 5.22 -3.36 17.10
N ASN A 218 5.47 -2.38 17.97
CA ASN A 218 6.61 -1.46 17.84
C ASN A 218 7.95 -2.13 18.17
N ALA A 219 7.95 -3.17 19.01
CA ALA A 219 9.15 -3.87 19.44
C ALA A 219 9.59 -4.98 18.49
N ALA A 220 8.68 -5.55 17.72
CA ALA A 220 9.02 -6.57 16.73
C ALA A 220 9.83 -5.96 15.57
N ASP A 221 11.05 -6.44 15.33
CA ASP A 221 11.76 -6.18 14.06
C ASP A 221 11.14 -7.03 12.93
N ASP A 222 11.43 -6.67 11.66
CA ASP A 222 10.87 -7.23 10.42
C ASP A 222 10.76 -8.77 10.35
N ILE A 223 11.60 -9.49 11.09
CA ILE A 223 11.69 -10.96 11.05
C ILE A 223 10.75 -11.65 12.06
N THR A 224 10.18 -10.94 13.06
CA THR A 224 9.19 -11.51 14.00
C THR A 224 7.75 -11.25 13.55
N GLY A 225 7.52 -11.24 12.23
CA GLY A 225 6.30 -10.78 11.56
C GLY A 225 5.01 -11.35 12.15
N LEU A 226 4.95 -12.65 12.44
CA LEU A 226 3.73 -13.26 12.95
C LEU A 226 3.29 -12.73 14.33
N ILE A 227 4.23 -12.38 15.22
CA ILE A 227 3.91 -11.85 16.55
C ILE A 227 3.35 -10.43 16.43
N ALA A 228 3.97 -9.61 15.58
CA ALA A 228 3.51 -8.26 15.26
C ALA A 228 2.16 -8.27 14.55
N GLU A 229 1.99 -9.14 13.55
CA GLU A 229 0.74 -9.34 12.80
C GLU A 229 -0.39 -9.80 13.73
N THR A 230 -0.10 -10.74 14.64
CA THR A 230 -1.11 -11.21 15.59
C THR A 230 -1.49 -10.11 16.59
N ALA A 231 -0.51 -9.33 17.04
CA ALA A 231 -0.77 -8.21 17.96
C ALA A 231 -1.58 -7.10 17.27
N SER A 232 -1.26 -6.79 16.01
CA SER A 232 -2.00 -5.86 15.16
C SER A 232 -3.43 -6.32 14.92
N LEU A 233 -3.61 -7.59 14.54
CA LEU A 233 -4.94 -8.19 14.37
C LEU A 233 -5.77 -8.11 15.67
N ARG A 234 -5.13 -8.32 16.82
CA ARG A 234 -5.82 -8.22 18.11
C ARG A 234 -6.20 -6.78 18.45
N LEU A 235 -5.35 -5.80 18.16
CA LEU A 235 -5.67 -4.37 18.28
C LEU A 235 -6.89 -4.01 17.43
N ASP A 236 -6.94 -4.51 16.20
CA ASP A 236 -8.09 -4.31 15.30
C ASP A 236 -9.37 -4.89 15.88
N ILE A 237 -9.33 -6.11 16.43
CA ILE A 237 -10.49 -6.76 17.06
C ILE A 237 -10.97 -6.01 18.30
N LEU A 238 -10.05 -5.50 19.13
CA LEU A 238 -10.38 -4.72 20.32
C LEU A 238 -11.00 -3.38 19.93
N SER A 239 -10.44 -2.70 18.92
CA SER A 239 -10.99 -1.44 18.41
C SER A 239 -12.36 -1.60 17.76
N ALA A 240 -12.62 -2.73 17.09
CA ALA A 240 -13.93 -3.04 16.50
C ALA A 240 -14.99 -3.41 17.55
N SER A 241 -14.57 -3.97 18.69
CA SER A 241 -15.46 -4.34 19.80
C SER A 241 -15.92 -3.11 20.59
N ASP A 242 -15.02 -2.14 20.82
CA ASP A 242 -15.38 -0.84 21.41
C ASP A 242 -16.44 -0.12 20.55
N ARG A 243 -16.26 -0.09 19.22
CA ARG A 243 -17.26 0.49 18.29
C ARG A 243 -18.65 -0.16 18.39
N ARG A 244 -18.73 -1.47 18.69
CA ARG A 244 -20.03 -2.16 18.90
C ARG A 244 -20.62 -1.83 20.27
N GLN A 245 -19.81 -1.70 21.31
CA GLN A 245 -20.27 -1.38 22.66
C GLN A 245 -20.78 0.07 22.76
N THR A 246 -20.12 1.03 22.11
CA THR A 246 -20.59 2.42 22.01
C THR A 246 -21.89 2.52 21.20
N ARG A 247 -22.06 1.67 20.17
CA ARG A 247 -23.28 1.61 19.36
C ARG A 247 -24.45 0.94 20.11
N SER A 248 -24.19 -0.06 20.95
CA SER A 248 -25.21 -0.68 21.80
C SER A 248 -25.68 0.23 22.94
N GLN A 249 -24.79 1.04 23.53
CA GLN A 249 -25.18 2.05 24.53
C GLN A 249 -25.97 3.21 23.94
N ALA A 250 -25.79 3.52 22.64
CA ALA A 250 -26.59 4.52 21.94
C ALA A 250 -27.99 4.03 21.51
N LEU A 251 -28.30 2.74 21.69
CA LEU A 251 -29.56 2.10 21.25
C LEU A 251 -30.48 1.64 22.41
N GLU A 252 -30.13 1.90 23.66
CA GLU A 252 -31.06 1.70 24.78
C GLU A 252 -32.05 2.88 24.88
N LEU A 253 -33.20 2.75 24.21
CA LEU A 253 -34.38 3.59 24.47
C LEU A 253 -34.79 3.47 25.95
N PRO A 254 -35.10 4.59 26.65
CA PRO A 254 -35.61 4.51 28.01
C PRO A 254 -36.98 3.84 28.06
N ARG A 255 -37.04 2.70 28.77
CA ARG A 255 -38.27 1.99 29.11
C ARG A 255 -39.17 2.88 29.97
N ALA A 256 -40.38 3.16 29.48
CA ALA A 256 -41.39 3.97 30.15
C ALA A 256 -41.65 3.48 31.59
N LYS A 257 -41.52 4.39 32.56
CA LYS A 257 -42.03 4.22 33.92
C LYS A 257 -43.27 5.08 34.10
N THR A 258 -44.34 4.39 34.44
CA THR A 258 -45.67 4.84 34.80
C THR A 258 -45.65 5.91 35.90
N LEU A 259 -46.34 7.03 35.69
CA LEU A 259 -46.70 7.97 36.75
C LEU A 259 -48.16 8.43 36.57
N THR A 260 -48.95 8.27 37.62
CA THR A 260 -50.25 8.90 37.86
C THR A 260 -50.25 9.46 39.31
N PRO A 261 -51.19 10.31 39.75
CA PRO A 261 -51.62 11.58 39.15
C PRO A 261 -51.83 12.72 40.21
N LYS A 262 -51.79 14.00 39.79
CA LYS A 262 -52.46 15.24 40.32
C LYS A 262 -51.57 16.47 40.09
N ALA A 263 -52.02 17.68 39.76
CA ALA A 263 -53.31 18.27 39.44
C ALA A 263 -53.04 19.58 38.63
N THR A 264 -53.92 19.92 37.68
CA THR A 264 -54.00 21.18 36.89
C THR A 264 -54.82 22.25 37.65
N PRO A 265 -55.07 23.49 37.15
CA PRO A 265 -54.60 24.20 35.93
C PRO A 265 -54.30 25.73 36.07
N ALA A 266 -53.71 26.34 35.02
CA ALA A 266 -54.12 27.63 34.43
C ALA A 266 -53.30 27.92 33.14
N THR A 267 -53.87 27.73 31.95
CA THR A 267 -54.46 28.75 31.02
C THR A 267 -53.44 29.36 30.04
N ALA A 268 -53.62 29.06 28.75
CA ALA A 268 -53.00 29.75 27.61
C ALA A 268 -54.11 30.27 26.66
N PRO A 269 -53.90 31.37 25.91
CA PRO A 269 -54.79 31.80 24.81
C PRO A 269 -54.30 31.31 23.42
N PRO A 270 -55.18 31.35 22.38
CA PRO A 270 -55.03 30.57 21.13
C PRO A 270 -54.34 31.34 19.98
N PRO A 271 -53.99 30.67 18.86
CA PRO A 271 -53.27 31.27 17.72
C PRO A 271 -54.21 31.85 16.65
N PRO A 272 -53.75 32.80 15.81
CA PRO A 272 -54.47 33.20 14.60
C PRO A 272 -53.94 32.51 13.31
N PRO A 273 -54.72 32.52 12.21
CA PRO A 273 -54.53 31.66 11.06
C PRO A 273 -53.77 32.30 9.89
N ALA A 274 -53.34 31.46 8.94
CA ALA A 274 -52.66 31.83 7.70
C ALA A 274 -53.55 32.59 6.69
N PRO A 275 -52.93 33.35 5.77
CA PRO A 275 -53.40 33.38 4.38
C PRO A 275 -52.29 33.28 3.31
N GLU A 276 -52.68 32.78 2.14
CA GLU A 276 -51.90 32.60 0.89
C GLU A 276 -51.88 33.89 -0.01
N PRO A 277 -51.62 33.86 -1.35
CA PRO A 277 -50.30 34.07 -1.98
C PRO A 277 -50.28 35.15 -3.10
N LYS A 278 -49.24 35.99 -3.22
CA LYS A 278 -48.97 36.88 -4.39
C LYS A 278 -47.47 37.28 -4.35
N SER A 279 -46.71 37.56 -5.41
CA SER A 279 -46.79 37.50 -6.88
C SER A 279 -45.35 37.74 -7.39
N VAL A 280 -44.96 37.08 -8.48
CA VAL A 280 -43.58 36.88 -8.99
C VAL A 280 -42.99 38.09 -9.75
N VAL A 281 -43.50 39.32 -9.57
CA VAL A 281 -43.17 40.42 -10.52
C VAL A 281 -42.38 41.60 -9.90
N GLU A 282 -42.15 41.63 -8.60
CA GLU A 282 -41.37 42.73 -7.96
C GLU A 282 -39.89 42.40 -7.70
N SER A 283 -39.44 41.18 -7.98
CA SER A 283 -38.04 40.76 -7.72
C SER A 283 -37.06 41.09 -8.85
N LEU A 284 -37.52 41.68 -9.97
CA LEU A 284 -36.75 41.75 -11.22
C LEU A 284 -36.39 43.16 -11.72
N ILE A 285 -36.64 44.24 -10.96
CA ILE A 285 -36.38 45.61 -11.46
C ILE A 285 -35.31 46.40 -10.67
N THR A 286 -34.74 45.87 -9.59
CA THR A 286 -33.63 46.55 -8.88
C THR A 286 -32.33 45.74 -8.90
N ALA A 287 -32.03 45.17 -10.05
CA ALA A 287 -30.69 44.69 -10.41
C ALA A 287 -30.12 45.59 -11.53
N SER A 288 -29.58 46.75 -11.16
CA SER A 288 -28.47 47.43 -11.85
C SER A 288 -28.16 48.74 -11.13
N LEU A 289 -26.85 48.98 -10.93
CA LEU A 289 -26.22 50.15 -10.31
C LEU A 289 -26.01 50.03 -8.79
N ASP A 290 -25.00 49.26 -8.39
CA ASP A 290 -23.84 49.77 -7.64
C ASP A 290 -22.93 48.61 -7.22
N ALA A 291 -21.88 48.38 -8.02
CA ALA A 291 -20.81 47.45 -7.72
C ALA A 291 -19.56 48.25 -7.30
N THR A 292 -19.32 48.31 -5.98
CA THR A 292 -18.02 48.60 -5.39
C THR A 292 -17.65 47.45 -4.43
N PRO A 293 -16.41 46.95 -4.45
CA PRO A 293 -16.02 45.80 -3.65
C PRO A 293 -15.85 46.21 -2.19
N SER A 294 -16.76 45.78 -1.32
CA SER A 294 -16.66 45.98 0.13
C SER A 294 -15.62 45.04 0.73
N SER A 295 -14.60 45.64 1.33
CA SER A 295 -13.67 45.00 2.25
C SER A 295 -14.44 44.32 3.39
N ILE A 296 -14.19 43.04 3.62
CA ILE A 296 -14.70 42.33 4.79
C ILE A 296 -13.89 42.80 6.00
N SER A 297 -14.37 43.83 6.70
CA SER A 297 -13.94 44.14 8.05
C SER A 297 -14.59 43.15 9.01
N ALA A 298 -13.77 42.37 9.72
CA ALA A 298 -14.21 41.49 10.79
C ALA A 298 -14.94 42.26 11.92
N PRO A 299 -15.96 41.67 12.57
CA PRO A 299 -16.57 42.28 13.75
C PRO A 299 -15.61 42.22 14.96
N PRO A 300 -15.69 43.18 15.91
CA PRO A 300 -14.83 43.19 17.09
C PRO A 300 -15.22 42.05 18.04
N GLY A 301 -14.21 41.32 18.51
CA GLY A 301 -14.35 40.05 19.21
C GLY A 301 -15.07 40.12 20.56
N SER A 302 -15.82 39.07 20.84
CA SER A 302 -16.26 38.69 22.19
C SER A 302 -15.15 37.90 22.89
N LEU A 303 -14.90 38.24 24.16
CA LEU A 303 -13.83 37.75 25.03
C LEU A 303 -13.96 36.28 25.49
N ASP A 304 -14.08 35.31 24.57
CA ASP A 304 -14.01 33.87 24.91
C ASP A 304 -13.46 32.97 23.76
N ASP A 305 -12.52 33.48 22.95
CA ASP A 305 -12.08 32.85 21.70
C ASP A 305 -10.91 31.88 21.88
N SER A 306 -11.17 30.69 22.44
CA SER A 306 -10.25 29.56 22.23
C SER A 306 -10.32 29.13 20.76
N TYR A 307 -9.21 29.21 20.03
CA TYR A 307 -9.16 28.76 18.63
C TYR A 307 -9.25 27.23 18.57
N ASP A 308 -10.21 26.71 17.79
CA ASP A 308 -10.38 25.28 17.53
C ASP A 308 -9.82 24.92 16.15
N ASP A 309 -8.86 23.98 16.11
CA ASP A 309 -8.24 23.45 14.89
C ASP A 309 -9.13 22.39 14.20
N SER A 310 -10.37 22.19 14.64
CA SER A 310 -11.38 21.39 13.95
C SER A 310 -11.44 21.71 12.45
N GLY A 311 -11.52 20.66 11.62
CA GLY A 311 -11.46 20.83 10.18
C GLY A 311 -10.05 20.81 9.59
N ALA A 312 -8.98 20.92 10.40
CA ALA A 312 -7.60 20.93 9.93
C ALA A 312 -7.14 19.55 9.46
N LEU A 313 -6.34 19.54 8.40
CA LEU A 313 -5.75 18.32 7.85
C LEU A 313 -4.64 17.80 8.76
N ILE A 314 -4.59 16.48 8.95
CA ILE A 314 -3.45 15.76 9.53
C ILE A 314 -2.99 14.72 8.52
N ILE A 315 -1.67 14.56 8.39
CA ILE A 315 -1.05 13.51 7.58
C ILE A 315 -0.22 12.60 8.49
N HIS A 316 -0.34 11.31 8.27
CA HIS A 316 0.47 10.30 8.94
C HIS A 316 1.12 9.37 7.94
N ILE A 317 2.40 9.10 8.13
CA ILE A 317 3.17 8.16 7.31
C ILE A 317 3.44 6.93 8.17
N ALA A 318 3.04 5.75 7.72
CA ALA A 318 3.34 4.50 8.39
C ALA A 318 4.14 3.58 7.47
N TYR A 319 5.27 3.09 7.96
CA TYR A 319 6.09 2.09 7.28
C TYR A 319 5.65 0.69 7.72
N TYR A 320 5.56 -0.23 6.78
CA TYR A 320 5.19 -1.63 7.03
C TYR A 320 6.17 -2.64 6.38
N LYS A 321 7.09 -2.14 5.54
CA LYS A 321 8.29 -2.82 5.03
C LYS A 321 9.41 -1.77 4.95
N GLU A 322 10.68 -2.17 4.95
CA GLU A 322 11.84 -1.24 4.87
C GLU A 322 11.74 -0.23 3.71
N GLU A 323 11.22 -0.66 2.56
CA GLU A 323 11.09 0.14 1.33
C GLU A 323 9.64 0.55 1.02
N CYS A 324 8.69 0.36 1.95
CA CYS A 324 7.28 0.63 1.68
C CYS A 324 6.58 1.37 2.83
N PHE A 325 5.84 2.41 2.45
CA PHE A 325 5.04 3.19 3.39
C PHE A 325 3.64 3.46 2.86
N ARG A 326 2.75 3.85 3.76
CA ARG A 326 1.41 4.36 3.46
C ARG A 326 1.25 5.76 4.03
N CYS A 327 0.55 6.60 3.28
CA CYS A 327 0.11 7.90 3.77
C CYS A 327 -1.37 7.83 4.13
N PHE A 328 -1.68 8.20 5.37
CA PHE A 328 -3.02 8.41 5.87
C PHE A 328 -3.27 9.90 6.02
N SER A 329 -4.51 10.31 5.82
CA SER A 329 -4.93 11.67 6.14
C SER A 329 -6.32 11.68 6.72
N TRP A 330 -6.56 12.58 7.67
CA TRP A 330 -7.86 12.82 8.28
C TRP A 330 -7.96 14.28 8.71
N VAL A 331 -9.15 14.66 9.17
CA VAL A 331 -9.46 16.01 9.61
C VAL A 331 -9.77 16.03 11.11
N VAL A 332 -9.27 17.03 11.84
CA VAL A 332 -9.49 17.21 13.28
C VAL A 332 -10.97 17.42 13.60
N GLY A 333 -11.46 16.88 14.72
CA GLY A 333 -12.82 17.13 15.25
C GLY A 333 -13.94 16.31 14.59
N SER A 334 -13.66 15.60 13.49
CA SER A 334 -14.60 14.69 12.84
C SER A 334 -14.18 13.24 13.09
N GLY A 335 -15.08 12.40 13.63
CA GLY A 335 -14.92 10.94 13.51
C GLY A 335 -14.76 10.57 12.03
N GLU A 336 -13.87 9.61 11.71
CA GLU A 336 -13.47 9.17 10.35
C GLU A 336 -14.45 9.61 9.22
N SER A 337 -14.29 10.82 8.67
CA SER A 337 -15.27 11.33 7.69
C SER A 337 -15.02 10.69 6.31
N PRO A 338 -16.03 10.09 5.66
CA PRO A 338 -15.92 9.50 4.33
C PRO A 338 -15.59 10.53 3.23
N GLU A 339 -15.74 11.83 3.49
CA GLU A 339 -15.56 12.91 2.53
C GLU A 339 -14.12 13.04 2.02
N ILE A 340 -13.10 12.81 2.85
CA ILE A 340 -11.67 12.81 2.43
C ILE A 340 -11.36 11.62 1.54
N ARG A 341 -12.00 10.47 1.76
CA ARG A 341 -11.87 9.27 0.91
C ARG A 341 -12.55 9.45 -0.46
N SER A 342 -13.48 10.40 -0.56
CA SER A 342 -14.41 10.53 -1.69
C SER A 342 -13.95 11.49 -2.79
N GLN A 343 -12.77 12.12 -2.67
CA GLN A 343 -12.25 12.94 -3.76
C GLN A 343 -11.96 12.08 -4.98
N ARG A 344 -12.99 12.02 -5.84
CA ARG A 344 -12.92 11.44 -7.17
C ARG A 344 -11.84 12.18 -7.93
N GLN A 345 -10.89 11.39 -8.39
CA GLN A 345 -9.88 11.76 -9.37
C GLN A 345 -10.54 12.48 -10.55
N PRO A 346 -9.82 13.34 -11.28
CA PRO A 346 -10.28 13.79 -12.59
C PRO A 346 -10.64 12.52 -13.37
N LEU A 347 -11.93 12.37 -13.65
CA LEU A 347 -12.49 11.13 -14.17
C LEU A 347 -11.63 10.70 -15.36
N SER A 348 -11.03 9.50 -15.29
CA SER A 348 -10.81 8.79 -16.54
C SER A 348 -12.18 8.77 -17.21
N HIS A 349 -12.23 9.16 -18.47
CA HIS A 349 -13.49 9.21 -19.18
C HIS A 349 -14.27 7.92 -18.89
N PRO A 350 -15.57 7.95 -18.51
CA PRO A 350 -16.29 6.78 -17.97
C PRO A 350 -16.15 5.51 -18.80
N ILE A 351 -15.88 5.66 -20.09
CA ILE A 351 -15.61 4.58 -21.04
C ILE A 351 -14.40 3.70 -20.68
N PHE A 352 -13.40 4.23 -19.95
CA PHE A 352 -12.17 3.52 -19.57
C PHE A 352 -12.09 3.14 -18.09
N GLU A 353 -12.97 3.69 -17.24
CA GLU A 353 -12.94 3.47 -15.80
C GLU A 353 -13.09 1.98 -15.41
N GLU A 354 -13.85 1.22 -16.20
CA GLU A 354 -14.09 -0.21 -15.96
C GLU A 354 -12.85 -1.09 -16.22
N PHE A 355 -11.99 -0.69 -17.17
CA PHE A 355 -10.90 -1.53 -17.68
C PHE A 355 -9.52 -1.09 -17.23
N GLN A 356 -9.34 0.20 -16.92
CA GLN A 356 -8.03 0.75 -16.54
C GLN A 356 -7.58 0.29 -15.14
N PHE A 357 -8.53 0.03 -14.24
CA PHE A 357 -8.26 -0.16 -12.82
C PHE A 357 -8.66 -1.54 -12.31
N PHE A 358 -7.99 -2.00 -11.26
CA PHE A 358 -8.34 -3.27 -10.62
C PHE A 358 -9.75 -3.24 -10.02
N PRO A 359 -10.56 -4.29 -10.20
CA PRO A 359 -11.91 -4.38 -9.63
C PRO A 359 -11.90 -4.37 -8.09
N GLU A 360 -12.91 -3.74 -7.48
CA GLU A 360 -13.08 -3.65 -6.02
C GLU A 360 -13.05 -5.03 -5.33
N ALA A 361 -13.49 -6.07 -6.05
CA ALA A 361 -13.46 -7.47 -5.61
C ALA A 361 -12.07 -7.97 -5.21
N VAL A 362 -11.01 -7.49 -5.87
CA VAL A 362 -9.63 -7.95 -5.63
C VAL A 362 -8.77 -6.94 -4.87
N LEU A 363 -9.22 -5.69 -4.70
CA LEU A 363 -8.41 -4.63 -4.08
C LEU A 363 -7.96 -4.95 -2.65
N SER A 364 -8.75 -5.71 -1.87
CA SER A 364 -8.36 -6.08 -0.49
C SER A 364 -7.17 -7.05 -0.42
N ILE A 365 -6.85 -7.71 -1.53
CA ILE A 365 -5.77 -8.70 -1.63
C ILE A 365 -4.69 -8.31 -2.67
N ALA A 366 -4.84 -7.14 -3.31
CA ALA A 366 -3.97 -6.69 -4.39
C ALA A 366 -2.92 -5.66 -3.94
N ASP A 367 -2.68 -5.50 -2.63
CA ASP A 367 -1.81 -4.42 -2.13
C ASP A 367 -0.39 -4.49 -2.70
N ASP A 368 0.23 -5.68 -2.67
CA ASP A 368 1.55 -5.93 -3.25
C ASP A 368 1.56 -5.70 -4.77
N LEU A 369 0.49 -6.07 -5.47
CA LEU A 369 0.36 -5.81 -6.91
C LEU A 369 0.26 -4.31 -7.19
N LEU A 370 -0.48 -3.54 -6.39
CA LEU A 370 -0.61 -2.10 -6.54
C LEU A 370 0.68 -1.34 -6.16
N GLU A 371 1.57 -1.94 -5.37
CA GLU A 371 2.94 -1.44 -5.18
C GLU A 371 3.79 -1.61 -6.45
N ALA A 372 3.57 -2.68 -7.20
CA ALA A 372 4.30 -2.99 -8.43
C ALA A 372 3.66 -2.38 -9.69
N ASP A 373 2.36 -2.12 -9.70
CA ASP A 373 1.61 -1.51 -10.81
C ASP A 373 0.62 -0.47 -10.31
N VAL A 374 1.17 0.70 -9.97
CA VAL A 374 0.42 1.82 -9.40
C VAL A 374 -0.63 2.40 -10.36
N ALA A 375 -0.51 2.14 -11.66
CA ALA A 375 -1.46 2.64 -12.66
C ALA A 375 -2.84 1.97 -12.55
N GLY A 376 -2.91 0.79 -11.92
CA GLY A 376 -4.16 0.07 -11.68
C GLY A 376 -4.93 0.53 -10.44
N ASP A 377 -4.37 1.42 -9.62
CA ASP A 377 -5.03 1.93 -8.41
C ASP A 377 -5.92 3.15 -8.72
N LYS A 378 -7.23 3.01 -8.48
CA LYS A 378 -8.22 4.12 -8.52
C LYS A 378 -7.94 5.23 -7.52
N LYS A 379 -6.96 5.09 -6.64
CA LYS A 379 -6.51 6.11 -5.69
C LYS A 379 -5.20 6.77 -6.10
N TYR A 380 -4.59 6.39 -7.21
CA TYR A 380 -3.29 6.94 -7.65
C TYR A 380 -3.32 8.44 -7.99
N ALA A 381 -4.09 8.84 -9.00
CA ALA A 381 -4.13 10.20 -9.53
C ALA A 381 -4.66 11.22 -8.50
N GLY A 382 -4.08 12.42 -8.53
CA GLY A 382 -4.55 13.59 -7.78
C GLY A 382 -5.50 14.46 -8.60
N TRP A 383 -6.09 15.50 -7.99
CA TRP A 383 -7.04 16.39 -8.65
C TRP A 383 -6.42 17.27 -9.75
N SER A 384 -5.11 17.55 -9.71
CA SER A 384 -4.40 18.28 -10.77
C SER A 384 -3.87 17.29 -11.83
N PRO A 385 -3.99 17.56 -13.14
CA PRO A 385 -3.44 16.69 -14.18
C PRO A 385 -1.95 16.37 -13.97
N GLY A 386 -1.57 15.10 -14.10
CA GLY A 386 -0.17 14.65 -13.90
C GLY A 386 0.33 14.69 -12.44
N SER A 387 -0.56 14.97 -11.48
CA SER A 387 -0.27 14.87 -10.03
C SER A 387 -0.81 13.57 -9.44
N THR A 388 -0.34 13.21 -8.25
CA THR A 388 -0.78 12.05 -7.48
C THR A 388 -1.58 12.48 -6.25
N SER A 389 -2.44 11.60 -5.75
CA SER A 389 -2.96 11.71 -4.39
C SER A 389 -1.86 11.38 -3.37
N LEU A 390 -2.16 11.46 -2.06
CA LEU A 390 -1.28 10.93 -1.02
C LEU A 390 -1.04 9.42 -1.14
N THR A 391 -2.07 8.64 -1.50
CA THR A 391 -1.92 7.20 -1.72
C THR A 391 -1.07 6.94 -2.96
N GLY A 392 -1.31 7.67 -4.05
CA GLY A 392 -0.50 7.57 -5.27
C GLY A 392 0.94 7.97 -5.04
N PHE A 393 1.21 8.99 -4.23
CA PHE A 393 2.56 9.39 -3.82
C PHE A 393 3.28 8.24 -3.12
N ALA A 394 2.66 7.64 -2.09
CA ALA A 394 3.26 6.54 -1.36
C ALA A 394 3.58 5.35 -2.28
N ARG A 395 2.63 4.96 -3.14
CA ARG A 395 2.82 3.89 -4.13
C ARG A 395 3.93 4.20 -5.13
N GLU A 396 3.99 5.42 -5.64
CA GLU A 396 5.02 5.85 -6.59
C GLU A 396 6.41 5.74 -5.96
N ILE A 397 6.61 6.26 -4.74
CA ILE A 397 7.91 6.17 -4.07
C ILE A 397 8.28 4.71 -3.79
N SER A 398 7.35 3.90 -3.28
CA SER A 398 7.59 2.47 -3.03
C SER A 398 7.95 1.71 -4.31
N LEU A 399 7.27 1.96 -5.43
CA LEU A 399 7.61 1.36 -6.73
C LEU A 399 9.04 1.70 -7.14
N TRP A 400 9.45 2.96 -7.02
CA TRP A 400 10.79 3.41 -7.42
C TRP A 400 11.90 2.88 -6.50
N GLN A 401 11.62 2.74 -5.20
CA GLN A 401 12.52 2.10 -4.24
C GLN A 401 12.70 0.62 -4.59
N MET A 402 11.61 -0.08 -4.87
CA MET A 402 11.62 -1.49 -5.24
C MET A 402 12.08 -1.77 -6.66
N ALA A 403 12.14 -0.78 -7.57
CA ALA A 403 12.42 -0.99 -8.99
C ALA A 403 13.70 -1.79 -9.28
N HIS A 404 14.71 -1.69 -8.43
CA HIS A 404 15.95 -2.48 -8.52
C HIS A 404 15.78 -3.94 -8.02
N SER A 405 14.80 -4.17 -7.13
CA SER A 405 14.45 -5.45 -6.48
C SER A 405 13.32 -6.22 -7.22
N ILE A 406 12.49 -5.55 -8.03
CA ILE A 406 11.38 -6.15 -8.81
C ILE A 406 11.86 -7.33 -9.68
N ARG A 407 13.14 -7.38 -10.05
CA ARG A 407 13.71 -8.44 -10.91
C ARG A 407 14.14 -9.72 -10.17
N LYS A 408 14.11 -9.78 -8.83
CA LYS A 408 14.77 -10.88 -8.08
C LYS A 408 13.95 -11.56 -6.99
N LYS A 409 12.68 -11.21 -6.76
CA LYS A 409 11.91 -11.82 -5.67
C LYS A 409 11.18 -13.07 -6.18
N ASP A 410 11.65 -14.24 -5.73
CA ASP A 410 10.86 -15.46 -5.82
C ASP A 410 9.62 -15.28 -4.93
N GLU A 411 8.47 -15.01 -5.55
CA GLU A 411 7.20 -15.00 -4.83
C GLU A 411 6.97 -16.38 -4.21
N LEU A 412 6.71 -16.43 -2.90
CA LEU A 412 6.31 -17.65 -2.21
C LEU A 412 4.97 -18.11 -2.80
N ARG A 413 4.97 -19.25 -3.48
CA ARG A 413 3.78 -19.82 -4.12
C ARG A 413 3.37 -21.07 -3.36
N TRP A 414 2.08 -21.18 -3.06
CA TRP A 414 1.52 -22.50 -2.80
C TRP A 414 1.44 -23.22 -4.13
N SER A 415 2.04 -24.40 -4.22
CA SER A 415 1.92 -25.25 -5.39
C SER A 415 1.28 -26.56 -5.00
N ARG A 416 0.50 -27.09 -5.94
CA ARG A 416 0.01 -28.46 -5.93
C ARG A 416 0.87 -29.30 -6.87
N THR A 417 1.19 -30.50 -6.45
CA THR A 417 1.90 -31.52 -7.24
C THR A 417 0.95 -32.32 -8.15
N LYS A 418 -0.35 -32.35 -7.84
CA LYS A 418 -1.36 -33.12 -8.59
C LYS A 418 -2.49 -32.24 -9.12
N THR A 419 -2.80 -32.41 -10.41
CA THR A 419 -3.98 -31.83 -11.05
C THR A 419 -4.90 -32.93 -11.59
N LYS A 420 -6.19 -32.87 -11.28
CA LYS A 420 -7.19 -33.79 -11.85
C LYS A 420 -7.49 -33.43 -13.31
N PRO A 421 -7.47 -34.36 -14.28
CA PRO A 421 -7.93 -34.10 -15.64
C PRO A 421 -9.45 -33.88 -15.66
N LEU A 422 -9.93 -32.92 -16.44
CA LEU A 422 -11.35 -32.57 -16.57
C LEU A 422 -11.76 -32.64 -18.03
N SER A 423 -12.99 -33.08 -18.32
CA SER A 423 -13.54 -33.04 -19.68
C SER A 423 -13.96 -31.61 -20.05
N SER A 424 -13.93 -31.29 -21.34
CA SER A 424 -14.39 -29.99 -21.87
C SER A 424 -15.84 -29.70 -21.51
N GLN A 425 -16.72 -30.71 -21.62
CA GLN A 425 -18.13 -30.61 -21.24
C GLN A 425 -18.32 -30.27 -19.75
N PHE A 426 -17.51 -30.87 -18.86
CA PHE A 426 -17.58 -30.58 -17.43
C PHE A 426 -17.17 -29.13 -17.15
N VAL A 427 -16.07 -28.65 -17.76
CA VAL A 427 -15.60 -27.27 -17.57
C VAL A 427 -16.64 -26.27 -18.09
N ASP A 428 -17.20 -26.50 -19.28
CA ASP A 428 -18.21 -25.62 -19.89
C ASP A 428 -19.50 -25.56 -19.04
N GLN A 429 -20.05 -26.72 -18.66
CA GLN A 429 -21.24 -26.77 -17.81
C GLN A 429 -21.00 -26.04 -16.48
N ARG A 430 -19.87 -26.30 -15.84
CA ARG A 430 -19.54 -25.70 -14.54
C ARG A 430 -19.34 -24.19 -14.65
N TRP A 431 -18.73 -23.72 -15.74
CA TRP A 431 -18.59 -22.30 -16.03
C TRP A 431 -19.97 -21.63 -16.18
N ARG A 432 -20.89 -22.23 -16.96
CA ARG A 432 -22.26 -21.71 -17.12
C ARG A 432 -23.00 -21.62 -15.78
N GLU A 433 -22.89 -22.65 -14.95
CA GLU A 433 -23.51 -22.69 -13.62
C GLU A 433 -22.98 -21.57 -12.71
N ILE A 434 -21.67 -21.39 -12.63
CA ILE A 434 -21.05 -20.42 -11.70
C ILE A 434 -21.24 -18.97 -12.18
N VAL A 435 -21.29 -18.72 -13.48
CA VAL A 435 -21.60 -17.39 -14.03
C VAL A 435 -23.04 -17.03 -13.74
N LYS A 436 -23.98 -17.97 -13.89
CA LYS A 436 -25.41 -17.73 -13.67
C LYS A 436 -25.80 -17.62 -12.19
N ASN A 437 -25.28 -18.52 -11.36
CA ASN A 437 -25.75 -18.70 -9.97
C ASN A 437 -24.72 -18.29 -8.90
N GLY A 438 -23.51 -17.90 -9.30
CA GLY A 438 -22.40 -17.73 -8.36
C GLY A 438 -22.11 -19.04 -7.60
N LEU A 439 -21.89 -18.95 -6.30
CA LEU A 439 -21.73 -20.14 -5.45
C LEU A 439 -23.06 -20.86 -5.14
N GLY A 440 -24.21 -20.21 -5.41
CA GLY A 440 -25.54 -20.64 -4.99
C GLY A 440 -25.93 -20.14 -3.59
N GLU A 441 -27.22 -19.89 -3.37
CA GLU A 441 -27.75 -19.44 -2.07
C GLU A 441 -27.61 -20.51 -0.98
N ASP A 442 -27.66 -21.78 -1.38
CA ASP A 442 -27.57 -22.96 -0.53
C ASP A 442 -26.13 -23.42 -0.25
N PHE A 443 -25.14 -22.60 -0.57
CA PHE A 443 -23.72 -22.90 -0.39
C PHE A 443 -23.36 -23.09 1.09
N THR A 444 -22.79 -24.26 1.39
CA THR A 444 -22.19 -24.60 2.69
C THR A 444 -20.75 -25.04 2.50
N ASP A 445 -19.92 -24.93 3.54
CA ASP A 445 -18.52 -25.39 3.52
C ASP A 445 -18.42 -26.84 3.02
N LYS A 446 -19.31 -27.73 3.45
CA LYS A 446 -19.35 -29.12 2.99
C LYS A 446 -19.62 -29.26 1.49
N LYS A 447 -20.67 -28.60 0.97
CA LYS A 447 -20.97 -28.61 -0.48
C LYS A 447 -19.84 -27.96 -1.29
N GLY A 448 -19.25 -26.90 -0.77
CA GLY A 448 -18.11 -26.21 -1.40
C GLY A 448 -16.86 -27.09 -1.48
N TYR A 449 -16.62 -27.90 -0.46
CA TYR A 449 -15.53 -28.88 -0.40
C TYR A 449 -15.75 -30.04 -1.39
N GLU A 450 -16.96 -30.61 -1.44
CA GLU A 450 -17.32 -31.66 -2.39
C GLU A 450 -17.15 -31.18 -3.84
N ARG A 451 -17.69 -30.00 -4.17
CA ARG A 451 -17.51 -29.34 -5.48
C ARG A 451 -16.04 -29.08 -5.81
N LEU A 452 -15.24 -28.70 -4.81
CA LEU A 452 -13.80 -28.46 -5.01
C LEU A 452 -13.07 -29.76 -5.37
N ARG A 453 -13.38 -30.87 -4.70
CA ARG A 453 -12.78 -32.18 -5.03
C ARG A 453 -13.11 -32.65 -6.43
N GLU A 454 -14.28 -32.31 -6.95
CA GLU A 454 -14.63 -32.60 -8.35
C GLU A 454 -13.72 -31.85 -9.33
N LEU A 455 -13.33 -30.62 -8.99
CA LEU A 455 -12.55 -29.71 -9.84
C LEU A 455 -11.03 -29.97 -9.78
N ILE A 456 -10.47 -30.15 -8.58
CA ILE A 456 -9.02 -30.21 -8.38
C ILE A 456 -8.54 -31.51 -7.71
N GLY A 457 -9.44 -32.46 -7.44
CA GLY A 457 -9.09 -33.71 -6.75
C GLY A 457 -8.94 -33.56 -5.23
N PRO A 458 -8.55 -34.64 -4.53
CA PRO A 458 -8.35 -34.60 -3.08
C PRO A 458 -7.18 -33.68 -2.69
N ALA A 459 -7.22 -33.11 -1.48
CA ALA A 459 -6.11 -32.33 -0.92
C ALA A 459 -4.83 -33.18 -0.83
N GLU A 460 -3.67 -32.53 -0.95
CA GLU A 460 -2.35 -33.19 -0.85
C GLU A 460 -1.91 -33.41 0.60
N HIS A 461 -2.61 -32.76 1.54
CA HIS A 461 -2.30 -32.78 2.96
C HIS A 461 -3.47 -33.42 3.71
N THR A 462 -3.15 -34.28 4.67
CA THR A 462 -4.15 -34.86 5.57
C THR A 462 -4.21 -34.01 6.84
N TRP A 463 -5.38 -33.44 7.12
CA TRP A 463 -5.60 -32.71 8.35
C TRP A 463 -5.73 -33.68 9.53
N LEU A 464 -5.07 -33.36 10.65
CA LEU A 464 -5.20 -34.11 11.91
C LEU A 464 -6.64 -34.12 12.41
N ASP A 465 -7.34 -33.00 12.23
CA ASP A 465 -8.77 -32.88 12.42
C ASP A 465 -9.48 -32.94 11.06
N PRO A 466 -10.28 -33.98 10.76
CA PRO A 466 -11.01 -34.10 9.51
C PRO A 466 -11.98 -32.92 9.24
N ASP A 467 -12.51 -32.28 10.28
CA ASP A 467 -13.45 -31.16 10.15
C ASP A 467 -12.75 -29.88 9.68
N GLU A 468 -11.43 -29.78 9.85
CA GLU A 468 -10.64 -28.66 9.33
C GLU A 468 -10.58 -28.67 7.80
N ASN A 469 -10.54 -29.85 7.18
CA ASN A 469 -10.42 -30.00 5.73
C ASN A 469 -11.61 -29.38 4.97
N ILE A 470 -12.78 -29.36 5.60
CA ILE A 470 -14.01 -28.85 4.98
C ILE A 470 -14.08 -27.32 5.04
N LYS A 471 -13.29 -26.64 5.87
CA LYS A 471 -13.47 -25.20 6.11
C LYS A 471 -13.12 -24.35 4.89
N LEU A 472 -13.92 -23.31 4.64
CA LEU A 472 -13.81 -22.41 3.49
C LEU A 472 -12.39 -21.86 3.26
N ARG A 473 -11.66 -21.53 4.32
CA ARG A 473 -10.29 -20.98 4.20
C ARG A 473 -9.31 -21.96 3.55
N HIS A 474 -9.44 -23.27 3.79
CA HIS A 474 -8.54 -24.27 3.23
C HIS A 474 -8.94 -24.57 1.78
N GLN A 475 -10.24 -24.54 1.48
CA GLN A 475 -10.73 -24.58 0.11
C GLN A 475 -10.16 -23.44 -0.74
N ILE A 476 -10.07 -22.23 -0.17
CA ILE A 476 -9.43 -21.07 -0.82
C ILE A 476 -7.94 -21.37 -1.04
N THR A 477 -7.20 -21.80 -0.02
CA THR A 477 -5.77 -22.15 -0.16
C THR A 477 -5.53 -23.20 -1.25
N ASP A 478 -6.35 -24.25 -1.32
CA ASP A 478 -6.25 -25.30 -2.34
C ASP A 478 -6.50 -24.76 -3.76
N LEU A 479 -7.46 -23.84 -3.92
CA LEU A 479 -7.69 -23.14 -5.18
C LEU A 479 -6.51 -22.25 -5.57
N LEU A 480 -5.97 -21.45 -4.64
CA LEU A 480 -4.80 -20.60 -4.88
C LEU A 480 -3.59 -21.44 -5.31
N GLY A 481 -3.39 -22.60 -4.67
CA GLY A 481 -2.37 -23.56 -5.05
C GLY A 481 -2.57 -24.16 -6.44
N ALA A 482 -3.82 -24.50 -6.78
CA ALA A 482 -4.15 -25.03 -8.11
C ALA A 482 -3.95 -23.98 -9.22
N ILE A 483 -4.32 -22.73 -8.99
CA ILE A 483 -4.12 -21.61 -9.92
C ILE A 483 -2.63 -21.38 -10.14
N SER A 484 -1.83 -21.43 -9.08
CA SER A 484 -0.38 -21.20 -9.11
C SER A 484 0.42 -22.31 -9.82
N SER A 485 -0.06 -23.55 -9.78
CA SER A 485 0.55 -24.71 -10.48
C SER A 485 0.19 -24.82 -11.96
N SER A 486 -0.43 -23.79 -12.55
CA SER A 486 -0.96 -23.87 -13.92
C SER A 486 0.14 -23.83 -14.98
N MET A 487 -0.05 -24.65 -16.03
CA MET A 487 0.83 -24.72 -17.20
C MET A 487 0.71 -23.54 -18.15
N LEU A 488 -0.36 -22.74 -18.01
CA LEU A 488 -0.55 -21.54 -18.80
C LEU A 488 0.55 -20.52 -18.46
N PRO A 489 0.97 -19.69 -19.43
CA PRO A 489 1.87 -18.58 -19.15
C PRO A 489 1.19 -17.55 -18.23
N ASN A 490 1.98 -16.79 -17.48
CA ASN A 490 1.46 -15.74 -16.60
C ASN A 490 0.87 -14.59 -17.44
N LEU A 491 -0.40 -14.24 -17.20
CA LEU A 491 -1.07 -13.13 -17.88
C LEU A 491 -0.39 -11.79 -17.65
N GLU A 492 0.28 -11.60 -16.51
CA GLU A 492 1.09 -10.42 -16.23
C GLU A 492 2.25 -10.25 -17.23
N GLU A 493 2.87 -11.35 -17.66
CA GLU A 493 4.00 -11.34 -18.58
C GLU A 493 3.55 -11.28 -20.04
N VAL A 494 2.47 -11.99 -20.38
CA VAL A 494 1.94 -12.04 -21.75
C VAL A 494 1.17 -10.78 -22.10
N GLY A 495 0.42 -10.21 -21.15
CA GLY A 495 -0.36 -8.98 -21.34
C GLY A 495 -1.58 -9.10 -22.27
N SER A 496 -1.96 -10.32 -22.68
CA SER A 496 -3.06 -10.59 -23.61
C SER A 496 -3.77 -11.89 -23.28
N MET A 497 -5.09 -11.82 -23.09
CA MET A 497 -5.92 -13.01 -22.85
C MET A 497 -6.12 -13.81 -24.13
N SER A 498 -6.35 -13.16 -25.28
CA SER A 498 -6.54 -13.82 -26.58
C SER A 498 -5.32 -14.60 -27.03
N LEU A 499 -4.11 -14.09 -26.76
CA LEU A 499 -2.86 -14.82 -27.05
C LEU A 499 -2.73 -16.11 -26.26
N VAL A 500 -3.20 -16.13 -25.00
CA VAL A 500 -3.23 -17.35 -24.18
C VAL A 500 -4.39 -18.24 -24.62
N ALA A 501 -5.61 -17.71 -24.74
CA ALA A 501 -6.80 -18.48 -25.07
C ALA A 501 -6.69 -19.23 -26.41
N TYR A 502 -6.07 -18.60 -27.42
CA TYR A 502 -6.00 -19.13 -28.78
C TYR A 502 -4.58 -19.56 -29.21
N ARG A 503 -3.70 -19.87 -28.24
CA ARG A 503 -2.31 -20.27 -28.53
C ARG A 503 -2.21 -21.44 -29.51
N GLU A 504 -3.07 -22.44 -29.34
CA GLU A 504 -3.15 -23.64 -30.21
C GLU A 504 -3.40 -23.32 -31.69
N LYS A 505 -4.02 -22.18 -32.00
CA LYS A 505 -4.26 -21.74 -33.38
C LYS A 505 -3.04 -21.06 -34.00
N LEU A 506 -2.14 -20.56 -33.17
CA LEU A 506 -0.92 -19.86 -33.57
C LEU A 506 0.28 -20.80 -33.64
N ASP A 507 0.28 -21.82 -32.78
CA ASP A 507 1.40 -22.71 -32.52
C ASP A 507 0.90 -24.17 -32.48
N PRO A 508 1.12 -24.96 -33.55
CA PRO A 508 0.70 -26.35 -33.62
C PRO A 508 1.28 -27.23 -32.50
N ASP A 509 2.42 -26.84 -31.92
CA ASP A 509 3.10 -27.57 -30.83
C ASP A 509 2.68 -27.07 -29.43
N SER A 510 1.58 -26.30 -29.34
CA SER A 510 1.08 -25.77 -28.07
C SER A 510 0.82 -26.88 -27.05
N LYS A 511 1.35 -26.70 -25.84
CA LYS A 511 1.19 -27.64 -24.71
C LYS A 511 -0.17 -27.56 -24.04
N TYR A 512 -1.00 -26.58 -24.42
CA TYR A 512 -2.30 -26.31 -23.83
C TYR A 512 -3.29 -25.80 -24.88
N CYS A 513 -4.57 -25.93 -24.59
CA CYS A 513 -5.68 -25.58 -25.47
C CYS A 513 -6.64 -24.57 -24.82
N PHE A 514 -7.67 -24.17 -25.57
CA PHE A 514 -8.71 -23.28 -25.05
C PHE A 514 -9.43 -23.84 -23.81
N VAL A 515 -9.55 -25.18 -23.69
CA VAL A 515 -10.18 -25.82 -22.52
C VAL A 515 -9.34 -25.62 -21.25
N ASP A 516 -8.01 -25.65 -21.36
CA ASP A 516 -7.11 -25.39 -20.23
C ASP A 516 -7.20 -23.94 -19.77
N PHE A 517 -7.32 -23.00 -20.72
CA PHE A 517 -7.61 -21.60 -20.44
C PHE A 517 -8.92 -21.43 -19.67
N MET A 518 -10.01 -22.05 -20.15
CA MET A 518 -11.31 -22.01 -19.46
C MET A 518 -11.27 -22.65 -18.08
N ARG A 519 -10.50 -23.72 -17.91
CA ARG A 519 -10.27 -24.34 -16.61
C ARG A 519 -9.58 -23.38 -15.64
N GLN A 520 -8.56 -22.65 -16.09
CA GLN A 520 -7.88 -21.65 -15.26
C GLN A 520 -8.83 -20.55 -14.82
N LEU A 521 -9.64 -20.02 -15.74
CA LEU A 521 -10.64 -19.01 -15.40
C LEU A 521 -11.67 -19.53 -14.40
N LEU A 522 -12.12 -20.78 -14.56
CA LEU A 522 -13.06 -21.40 -13.63
C LEU A 522 -12.50 -21.50 -12.21
N LEU A 523 -11.25 -21.94 -12.06
CA LEU A 523 -10.55 -21.99 -10.77
C LEU A 523 -10.46 -20.60 -10.13
N ALA A 524 -10.07 -19.59 -10.92
CA ALA A 524 -9.95 -18.22 -10.48
C ALA A 524 -11.30 -17.60 -10.09
N ARG A 525 -12.39 -17.93 -10.82
CA ARG A 525 -13.75 -17.49 -10.50
C ARG A 525 -14.25 -18.09 -9.18
N GLU A 526 -14.07 -19.39 -8.98
CA GLU A 526 -14.39 -20.07 -7.70
C GLU A 526 -13.62 -19.43 -6.54
N ALA A 527 -12.31 -19.17 -6.72
CA ALA A 527 -11.47 -18.57 -5.69
C ALA A 527 -11.96 -17.15 -5.33
N ASN A 528 -12.22 -16.32 -6.33
CA ASN A 528 -12.70 -14.95 -6.15
C ASN A 528 -14.03 -14.91 -5.37
N LEU A 529 -15.02 -15.73 -5.76
CA LEU A 529 -16.32 -15.78 -5.07
C LEU A 529 -16.20 -16.29 -3.62
N ARG A 530 -15.33 -17.27 -3.36
CA ARG A 530 -15.12 -17.79 -1.99
C ARG A 530 -14.40 -16.78 -1.09
N ILE A 531 -13.43 -16.05 -1.61
CA ILE A 531 -12.75 -14.96 -0.89
C ILE A 531 -13.73 -13.85 -0.52
N GLN A 532 -14.61 -13.45 -1.46
CA GLN A 532 -15.64 -12.45 -1.20
C GLN A 532 -16.60 -12.91 -0.10
N ARG A 533 -17.03 -14.18 -0.11
CA ARG A 533 -17.91 -14.76 0.92
C ARG A 533 -17.25 -14.82 2.30
N ALA A 534 -15.94 -14.96 2.36
CA ALA A 534 -15.20 -15.13 3.61
C ALA A 534 -14.89 -13.80 4.34
N GLU A 535 -15.52 -12.70 3.94
CA GLU A 535 -15.45 -11.38 4.60
C GLU A 535 -14.01 -10.82 4.75
N ARG A 536 -13.17 -10.95 3.71
CA ARG A 536 -11.85 -10.31 3.59
C ARG A 536 -10.84 -10.72 4.68
N ARG A 537 -10.68 -12.03 4.92
CA ARG A 537 -9.57 -12.57 5.74
C ARG A 537 -8.26 -12.62 4.94
N TRP A 538 -7.12 -12.67 5.64
CA TRP A 538 -5.82 -12.86 5.01
C TRP A 538 -5.63 -14.33 4.59
N TYR A 539 -5.12 -14.54 3.37
CA TYR A 539 -4.74 -15.85 2.83
C TYR A 539 -3.29 -15.77 2.32
N GLY A 540 -2.47 -16.76 2.67
CA GLY A 540 -1.11 -16.84 2.14
C GLY A 540 -1.10 -17.26 0.67
N GLY A 541 -0.04 -16.87 -0.06
CA GLY A 541 0.24 -17.29 -1.45
C GLY A 541 -0.70 -16.73 -2.51
N ILE A 542 -1.29 -15.57 -2.25
CA ILE A 542 -1.87 -14.73 -3.29
C ILE A 542 -0.71 -14.06 -4.03
N THR A 543 -0.48 -14.49 -5.27
CA THR A 543 0.56 -13.97 -6.17
C THR A 543 -0.03 -13.00 -7.19
N ASN A 544 0.81 -12.22 -7.87
CA ASN A 544 0.34 -11.34 -8.96
C ASN A 544 -0.39 -12.15 -10.04
N ARG A 545 0.14 -13.33 -10.39
CA ARG A 545 -0.51 -14.28 -11.30
C ARG A 545 -1.94 -14.59 -10.90
N VAL A 546 -2.15 -14.98 -9.63
CA VAL A 546 -3.49 -15.33 -9.13
C VAL A 546 -4.45 -14.15 -9.28
N ILE A 547 -4.00 -12.93 -8.97
CA ILE A 547 -4.84 -11.73 -9.09
C ILE A 547 -5.20 -11.47 -10.56
N TYR A 548 -4.24 -11.55 -11.49
CA TYR A 548 -4.53 -11.38 -12.92
C TYR A 548 -5.48 -12.47 -13.45
N ASP A 549 -5.34 -13.72 -13.02
CA ASP A 549 -6.26 -14.81 -13.40
C ASP A 549 -7.67 -14.56 -12.85
N MET A 550 -7.81 -14.03 -11.62
CA MET A 550 -9.10 -13.63 -11.04
C MET A 550 -9.75 -12.49 -11.81
N VAL A 551 -8.96 -11.50 -12.23
CA VAL A 551 -9.42 -10.39 -13.06
C VAL A 551 -9.87 -10.90 -14.43
N ALA A 552 -9.07 -11.74 -15.08
CA ALA A 552 -9.40 -12.34 -16.37
C ALA A 552 -10.70 -13.16 -16.31
N ALA A 553 -10.89 -13.94 -15.24
CA ALA A 553 -12.11 -14.70 -15.04
C ALA A 553 -13.33 -13.80 -14.85
N ASP A 554 -13.17 -12.67 -14.17
CA ASP A 554 -14.25 -11.70 -13.97
C ASP A 554 -14.58 -10.93 -15.26
N LEU A 555 -13.57 -10.51 -16.04
CA LEU A 555 -13.77 -9.88 -17.35
C LEU A 555 -14.49 -10.84 -18.32
N PHE A 556 -14.03 -12.09 -18.40
CA PHE A 556 -14.67 -13.09 -19.27
C PHE A 556 -16.13 -13.32 -18.86
N ALA A 557 -16.41 -13.45 -17.56
CA ALA A 557 -17.77 -13.67 -17.05
C ALA A 557 -18.70 -12.47 -17.30
N ARG A 558 -18.19 -11.23 -17.31
CA ARG A 558 -18.98 -10.01 -17.54
C ARG A 558 -19.25 -9.72 -19.02
N HIS A 559 -18.31 -10.06 -19.89
CA HIS A 559 -18.32 -9.57 -21.27
C HIS A 559 -18.65 -10.64 -22.33
N MET A 560 -18.61 -11.93 -21.96
CA MET A 560 -18.96 -13.03 -22.86
C MET A 560 -20.38 -13.52 -22.61
N GLU A 561 -21.19 -13.55 -23.66
CA GLU A 561 -22.50 -14.16 -23.69
C GLU A 561 -22.39 -15.66 -24.00
N LEU A 562 -23.17 -16.44 -23.25
CA LEU A 562 -23.28 -17.89 -23.40
C LEU A 562 -24.29 -18.20 -24.50
N LYS A 563 -23.87 -18.84 -25.58
CA LYS A 563 -24.80 -19.33 -26.61
C LYS A 563 -25.44 -20.65 -26.17
N ASP A 564 -26.76 -20.73 -26.32
CA ASP A 564 -27.56 -21.94 -26.12
C ASP A 564 -27.81 -22.64 -27.49
N GLY A 565 -27.88 -23.98 -27.50
CA GLY A 565 -28.19 -24.78 -28.70
C GLY A 565 -26.99 -25.56 -29.29
N PRO A 566 -27.08 -26.03 -30.55
CA PRO A 566 -26.05 -26.88 -31.19
C PRO A 566 -24.75 -26.13 -31.55
N GLU A 567 -24.77 -24.79 -31.61
CA GLU A 567 -23.59 -23.92 -31.75
C GLU A 567 -23.06 -23.47 -30.37
N GLN A 568 -22.76 -24.41 -29.47
CA GLN A 568 -22.22 -24.09 -28.15
C GLN A 568 -20.94 -23.26 -28.28
N GLY A 569 -20.89 -22.11 -27.60
CA GLY A 569 -19.71 -21.24 -27.61
C GLY A 569 -19.89 -19.96 -26.81
N TYR A 570 -18.85 -19.14 -26.85
CA TYR A 570 -18.75 -17.85 -26.18
C TYR A 570 -18.67 -16.76 -27.24
N THR A 571 -19.52 -15.74 -27.15
CA THR A 571 -19.44 -14.55 -28.02
C THR A 571 -19.41 -13.28 -27.20
N PRO A 572 -18.64 -12.26 -27.61
CA PRO A 572 -18.64 -10.98 -26.90
C PRO A 572 -20.02 -10.33 -26.99
N SER A 573 -20.48 -9.72 -25.90
CA SER A 573 -21.74 -9.00 -25.89
C SER A 573 -21.72 -7.84 -26.90
N PRO A 574 -22.77 -7.63 -27.71
CA PRO A 574 -22.83 -6.48 -28.63
C PRO A 574 -22.65 -5.13 -27.93
N ARG A 575 -23.05 -5.05 -26.65
CA ARG A 575 -22.86 -3.86 -25.81
C ARG A 575 -21.38 -3.57 -25.56
N VAL A 576 -20.59 -4.57 -25.19
CA VAL A 576 -19.16 -4.37 -24.91
C VAL A 576 -18.40 -4.00 -26.17
N VAL A 577 -18.71 -4.67 -27.30
CA VAL A 577 -18.11 -4.37 -28.61
C VAL A 577 -18.33 -2.91 -28.98
N LYS A 578 -19.57 -2.43 -28.87
CA LYS A 578 -19.91 -1.04 -29.15
C LYS A 578 -19.18 -0.08 -28.21
N GLN A 579 -19.25 -0.30 -26.91
CA GLN A 579 -18.60 0.54 -25.89
C GLN A 579 -17.08 0.66 -26.12
N GLN A 580 -16.43 -0.45 -26.44
CA GLN A 580 -14.98 -0.49 -26.69
C GLN A 580 -14.59 0.24 -27.96
N LEU A 581 -15.35 0.09 -29.05
CA LEU A 581 -15.10 0.78 -30.30
C LEU A 581 -15.41 2.29 -30.19
N ASP A 582 -16.49 2.67 -29.51
CA ASP A 582 -16.80 4.07 -29.19
C ASP A 582 -15.68 4.70 -28.34
N GLY A 583 -15.07 3.94 -27.43
CA GLY A 583 -13.92 4.35 -26.62
C GLY A 583 -12.69 4.68 -27.47
N VAL A 584 -12.40 3.85 -28.47
CA VAL A 584 -11.27 4.07 -29.39
C VAL A 584 -11.50 5.31 -30.25
N ILE A 585 -12.70 5.47 -30.81
CA ILE A 585 -13.07 6.66 -31.59
C ILE A 585 -12.90 7.91 -30.74
N LYS A 586 -13.46 7.88 -29.53
CA LYS A 586 -13.37 9.00 -28.60
C LYS A 586 -11.93 9.35 -28.25
N PHE A 587 -11.10 8.35 -27.98
CA PHE A 587 -9.69 8.60 -27.71
C PHE A 587 -8.97 9.22 -28.91
N ALA A 588 -9.16 8.67 -30.10
CA ALA A 588 -8.53 9.19 -31.32
C ALA A 588 -8.93 10.65 -31.58
N ASP A 589 -10.20 10.98 -31.35
CA ASP A 589 -10.76 12.32 -31.57
C ASP A 589 -10.25 13.32 -30.52
N GLU A 590 -10.37 13.00 -29.23
CA GLU A 590 -9.96 13.91 -28.15
C GLU A 590 -8.44 14.11 -28.09
N MET A 591 -7.66 13.07 -28.35
CA MET A 591 -6.20 13.13 -28.37
C MET A 591 -5.66 13.64 -29.71
N GLN A 592 -6.53 13.93 -30.68
CA GLN A 592 -6.18 14.31 -32.05
C GLN A 592 -5.11 13.40 -32.64
N TRP A 593 -5.31 12.09 -32.44
CA TRP A 593 -4.33 11.07 -32.77
C TRP A 593 -4.02 11.07 -34.27
N PRO A 594 -2.76 10.90 -34.70
CA PRO A 594 -2.43 10.82 -36.13
C PRO A 594 -3.24 9.72 -36.81
N PHE A 595 -3.79 10.02 -38.00
CA PHE A 595 -4.67 9.11 -38.74
C PHE A 595 -6.00 8.76 -38.04
N ALA A 596 -6.50 9.63 -37.15
CA ALA A 596 -7.78 9.45 -36.45
C ALA A 596 -8.96 9.12 -37.39
N ASP A 597 -9.00 9.70 -38.59
CA ASP A 597 -10.07 9.43 -39.57
C ASP A 597 -10.06 7.97 -40.06
N GLU A 598 -8.89 7.40 -40.33
CA GLU A 598 -8.76 5.98 -40.72
C GLU A 598 -9.24 5.07 -39.59
N ILE A 599 -8.82 5.38 -38.36
CA ILE A 599 -9.18 4.65 -37.15
C ILE A 599 -10.70 4.69 -36.95
N ARG A 600 -11.31 5.87 -37.09
CA ARG A 600 -12.76 6.06 -36.95
C ARG A 600 -13.53 5.25 -37.98
N GLN A 601 -13.12 5.29 -39.25
CA GLN A 601 -13.76 4.52 -40.31
C GLN A 601 -13.65 3.01 -40.08
N ALA A 602 -12.46 2.53 -39.67
CA ALA A 602 -12.24 1.12 -39.36
C ALA A 602 -13.07 0.66 -38.15
N ALA A 603 -13.15 1.47 -37.10
CA ALA A 603 -13.97 1.17 -35.92
C ALA A 603 -15.46 1.09 -36.27
N ILE A 604 -16.00 2.04 -37.04
CA ILE A 604 -17.40 2.03 -37.51
C ILE A 604 -17.67 0.80 -38.39
N LYS A 605 -16.73 0.43 -39.26
CA LYS A 605 -16.85 -0.78 -40.09
C LYS A 605 -16.93 -2.04 -39.22
N LEU A 606 -16.08 -2.14 -38.19
CA LEU A 606 -16.07 -3.28 -37.26
C LEU A 606 -17.36 -3.37 -36.44
N GLN A 607 -17.95 -2.24 -36.02
CA GLN A 607 -19.24 -2.23 -35.33
C GLN A 607 -20.36 -2.90 -36.15
N ASN A 608 -20.29 -2.82 -37.48
CA ASN A 608 -21.29 -3.37 -38.40
C ASN A 608 -20.93 -4.76 -38.95
N THR A 609 -19.75 -5.29 -38.63
CA THR A 609 -19.29 -6.60 -39.10
C THR A 609 -19.77 -7.70 -38.15
N LYS A 610 -20.22 -8.84 -38.68
CA LYS A 610 -20.55 -9.99 -37.83
C LYS A 610 -19.27 -10.59 -37.24
N VAL A 611 -19.30 -11.00 -35.97
CA VAL A 611 -18.14 -11.53 -35.24
C VAL A 611 -17.42 -12.67 -35.99
N GLY A 612 -18.15 -13.57 -36.66
CA GLY A 612 -17.57 -14.68 -37.43
C GLY A 612 -16.87 -14.30 -38.73
N GLU A 613 -17.04 -13.05 -39.20
CA GLU A 613 -16.44 -12.52 -40.43
C GLU A 613 -15.22 -11.61 -40.13
N MET A 614 -14.90 -11.37 -38.84
CA MET A 614 -13.81 -10.50 -38.42
C MET A 614 -12.46 -11.21 -38.54
N ASN A 615 -11.57 -10.70 -39.42
CA ASN A 615 -10.16 -11.06 -39.43
C ASN A 615 -9.35 -9.93 -38.77
N ILE A 616 -9.11 -10.05 -37.46
CA ILE A 616 -8.51 -9.00 -36.62
C ILE A 616 -7.31 -9.51 -35.82
N ASP A 617 -6.36 -8.62 -35.54
CA ASP A 617 -5.23 -8.87 -34.64
C ASP A 617 -5.73 -9.22 -33.22
N LEU A 618 -5.02 -10.10 -32.52
CA LEU A 618 -5.45 -10.61 -31.21
C LEU A 618 -5.55 -9.52 -30.12
N ARG A 619 -4.81 -8.40 -30.25
CA ARG A 619 -4.94 -7.26 -29.33
C ARG A 619 -6.19 -6.44 -29.61
N VAL A 620 -6.60 -6.37 -30.88
CA VAL A 620 -7.91 -5.81 -31.26
C VAL A 620 -9.04 -6.71 -30.76
N SER A 621 -8.85 -8.04 -30.83
CA SER A 621 -9.76 -9.01 -30.23
C SER A 621 -9.90 -8.81 -28.72
N ASP A 622 -8.78 -8.71 -27.97
CA ASP A 622 -8.81 -8.44 -26.53
C ASP A 622 -9.59 -7.17 -26.20
N TRP A 623 -9.35 -6.11 -26.95
CA TRP A 623 -10.05 -4.84 -26.77
C TRP A 623 -11.55 -4.97 -27.01
N ILE A 624 -11.96 -5.50 -28.18
CA ILE A 624 -13.37 -5.62 -28.58
C ILE A 624 -14.14 -6.57 -27.65
N CYS A 625 -13.51 -7.64 -27.18
CA CYS A 625 -14.10 -8.59 -26.24
C CYS A 625 -14.14 -8.06 -24.79
N GLY A 626 -13.52 -6.92 -24.50
CA GLY A 626 -13.39 -6.41 -23.12
C GLY A 626 -12.43 -7.23 -22.26
N TRP A 627 -11.51 -7.98 -22.86
CA TRP A 627 -10.48 -8.79 -22.20
C TRP A 627 -9.21 -7.99 -21.91
N VAL A 628 -9.38 -6.70 -21.61
CA VAL A 628 -8.28 -5.78 -21.36
C VAL A 628 -7.87 -5.87 -19.89
N LEU A 629 -6.62 -6.27 -19.65
CA LEU A 629 -6.06 -6.30 -18.30
C LEU A 629 -5.82 -4.86 -17.78
N PRO A 630 -6.11 -4.58 -16.50
CA PRO A 630 -5.91 -3.27 -15.88
C PRO A 630 -4.44 -2.98 -15.60
N GLY A 631 -4.16 -1.74 -15.19
CA GLY A 631 -2.81 -1.30 -14.83
C GLY A 631 -2.03 -0.72 -16.00
N GLY A 632 -0.71 -0.88 -15.98
CA GLY A 632 0.18 -0.28 -16.98
C GLY A 632 -0.07 -0.82 -18.40
N THR A 633 -0.51 -2.08 -18.53
CA THR A 633 -0.77 -2.75 -19.82
C THR A 633 -1.93 -2.12 -20.59
N PHE A 634 -2.95 -1.61 -19.89
CA PHE A 634 -4.12 -0.93 -20.47
C PHE A 634 -3.72 0.17 -21.46
N SER A 635 -2.73 1.01 -21.10
CA SER A 635 -2.33 2.15 -21.92
C SER A 635 -1.69 1.72 -23.24
N MET A 636 -0.96 0.59 -23.23
CA MET A 636 -0.23 0.08 -24.39
C MET A 636 -1.12 -0.74 -25.33
N ILE A 637 -2.10 -1.48 -24.81
CA ILE A 637 -3.05 -2.20 -25.67
C ILE A 637 -3.91 -1.22 -26.47
N LEU A 638 -4.30 -0.08 -25.88
CA LEU A 638 -5.02 0.98 -26.57
C LEU A 638 -4.22 1.50 -27.78
N VAL A 639 -2.92 1.79 -27.59
CA VAL A 639 -2.02 2.14 -28.69
C VAL A 639 -1.96 1.05 -29.75
N ALA A 640 -1.79 -0.21 -29.34
CA ALA A 640 -1.73 -1.32 -30.29
C ALA A 640 -3.03 -1.43 -31.12
N VAL A 641 -4.19 -1.18 -30.52
CA VAL A 641 -5.48 -1.14 -31.22
C VAL A 641 -5.54 0.01 -32.21
N LEU A 642 -5.13 1.22 -31.83
CA LEU A 642 -5.09 2.38 -32.73
C LEU A 642 -4.24 2.11 -33.98
N TYR A 643 -3.04 1.53 -33.80
CA TYR A 643 -2.17 1.16 -34.92
C TYR A 643 -2.81 0.10 -35.82
N ASN A 644 -3.41 -0.94 -35.24
CA ASN A 644 -4.04 -2.00 -36.04
C ASN A 644 -5.29 -1.52 -36.79
N LEU A 645 -6.00 -0.50 -36.30
CA LEU A 645 -7.19 0.05 -36.96
C LEU A 645 -6.86 1.06 -38.07
N SER A 646 -5.67 1.66 -38.08
CA SER A 646 -5.23 2.49 -39.20
C SER A 646 -4.55 1.64 -40.28
N SER A 647 -4.99 1.79 -41.53
CA SER A 647 -4.34 1.17 -42.69
C SER A 647 -2.90 1.63 -42.86
N THR A 648 -2.63 2.89 -42.54
CA THR A 648 -1.29 3.48 -42.63
C THR A 648 -0.39 3.00 -41.49
N LEU A 649 -0.89 2.90 -40.26
CA LEU A 649 -0.08 2.55 -39.09
C LEU A 649 0.12 1.04 -38.86
N ARG A 650 -0.76 0.17 -39.36
CA ARG A 650 -0.78 -1.28 -39.02
C ARG A 650 0.57 -2.00 -39.20
N GLY A 651 1.36 -1.60 -40.20
CA GLY A 651 2.69 -2.17 -40.48
C GLY A 651 3.85 -1.56 -39.68
N HIS A 652 3.57 -0.53 -38.87
CA HIS A 652 4.57 0.31 -38.22
C HIS A 652 4.40 0.37 -36.69
N LEU A 653 3.81 -0.67 -36.09
CA LEU A 653 3.69 -0.74 -34.64
C LEU A 653 5.05 -0.52 -33.97
N PRO A 654 5.18 0.40 -32.99
CA PRO A 654 6.49 0.73 -32.44
C PRO A 654 7.14 -0.48 -31.78
N VAL A 655 8.39 -0.74 -32.15
CA VAL A 655 9.19 -1.88 -31.66
C VAL A 655 10.12 -1.41 -30.54
N GLY A 656 10.31 -2.24 -29.51
CA GLY A 656 11.24 -2.01 -28.41
C GLY A 656 10.66 -2.44 -27.06
N ALA A 657 11.45 -3.15 -26.24
CA ALA A 657 11.03 -3.53 -24.90
C ALA A 657 11.05 -2.31 -23.97
N ILE A 658 9.98 -2.12 -23.21
CA ILE A 658 9.84 -1.05 -22.23
C ILE A 658 9.39 -1.62 -20.88
N GLN A 659 9.76 -0.94 -19.79
CA GLN A 659 9.22 -1.24 -18.47
C GLN A 659 7.88 -0.53 -18.31
N ILE A 660 6.82 -1.16 -18.81
CA ILE A 660 5.46 -0.59 -18.83
C ILE A 660 5.04 -0.09 -17.44
N LYS A 661 5.35 -0.86 -16.39
CA LYS A 661 5.03 -0.54 -14.99
C LYS A 661 5.72 0.71 -14.44
N LEU A 662 6.88 1.11 -14.97
CA LEU A 662 7.52 2.38 -14.57
C LEU A 662 6.86 3.60 -15.24
N GLY A 663 6.16 3.41 -16.37
CA GLY A 663 5.44 4.48 -17.06
C GLY A 663 6.33 5.56 -17.69
N CYS A 664 7.65 5.35 -17.78
CA CYS A 664 8.63 6.31 -18.29
C CYS A 664 8.80 6.26 -19.81
N PHE A 665 7.71 6.33 -20.57
CA PHE A 665 7.73 6.23 -22.02
C PHE A 665 6.74 7.18 -22.72
N GLY A 666 6.90 7.32 -24.03
CA GLY A 666 6.00 8.07 -24.90
C GLY A 666 6.14 7.68 -26.37
N ILE A 667 5.29 8.26 -27.21
CA ILE A 667 5.28 8.08 -28.66
C ILE A 667 5.46 9.44 -29.32
N ALA A 668 6.48 9.57 -30.14
CA ALA A 668 6.78 10.79 -30.87
C ALA A 668 6.45 10.63 -32.36
N PHE A 669 5.64 11.54 -32.89
CA PHE A 669 5.38 11.73 -34.32
C PHE A 669 6.11 13.01 -34.80
N PRO A 670 6.13 13.32 -36.11
CA PRO A 670 6.88 14.46 -36.64
C PRO A 670 6.43 15.81 -36.07
N ASN A 671 5.11 15.98 -35.87
CA ASN A 671 4.51 17.26 -35.47
C ASN A 671 3.87 17.24 -34.08
N VAL A 672 3.81 16.06 -33.43
CA VAL A 672 3.12 15.87 -32.15
C VAL A 672 3.80 14.79 -31.33
N SER A 673 3.70 14.87 -30.01
CA SER A 673 4.15 13.80 -29.11
C SER A 673 3.09 13.43 -28.07
N TYR A 674 3.17 12.21 -27.57
CA TYR A 674 2.27 11.65 -26.56
C TYR A 674 3.10 11.00 -25.48
N TRP A 675 2.78 11.25 -24.21
CA TRP A 675 3.58 10.80 -23.08
C TRP A 675 2.70 10.05 -22.10
N GLY A 676 3.22 8.96 -21.52
CA GLY A 676 2.54 8.32 -20.39
C GLY A 676 2.40 9.33 -19.25
N VAL A 677 1.25 9.37 -18.60
CA VAL A 677 0.95 10.36 -17.53
C VAL A 677 1.93 10.29 -16.35
N ARG A 678 2.62 9.14 -16.20
CA ARG A 678 3.63 8.90 -15.16
C ARG A 678 5.08 9.17 -15.61
N SER A 679 5.28 9.39 -16.90
CA SER A 679 6.59 9.78 -17.42
C SER A 679 6.94 11.20 -16.95
N VAL A 680 8.23 11.51 -16.87
CA VAL A 680 8.68 12.84 -16.42
C VAL A 680 8.13 13.96 -17.31
N LEU A 681 8.02 13.74 -18.63
CA LEU A 681 7.38 14.69 -19.54
C LEU A 681 5.87 14.75 -19.35
N GLY A 682 5.19 13.60 -19.20
CA GLY A 682 3.75 13.55 -18.97
C GLY A 682 3.35 14.32 -17.71
N LYS A 683 4.05 14.09 -16.58
CA LYS A 683 3.81 14.81 -15.32
C LYS A 683 4.05 16.33 -15.45
N VAL A 684 5.05 16.75 -16.22
CA VAL A 684 5.40 18.17 -16.40
C VAL A 684 4.43 18.88 -17.35
N LEU A 685 4.02 18.24 -18.45
CA LEU A 685 3.19 18.84 -19.51
C LEU A 685 1.68 18.73 -19.25
N ALA A 686 1.23 17.79 -18.41
CA ALA A 686 -0.19 17.59 -18.11
C ALA A 686 -0.98 18.84 -17.68
N PRO A 687 -0.42 19.82 -16.93
CA PRO A 687 -1.13 21.05 -16.59
C PRO A 687 -1.67 21.82 -17.79
N LEU A 688 -1.05 21.70 -18.98
CA LEU A 688 -1.54 22.34 -20.21
C LEU A 688 -2.97 21.91 -20.58
N ALA A 689 -3.44 20.77 -20.07
CA ALA A 689 -4.83 20.34 -20.25
C ALA A 689 -5.86 21.22 -19.51
N LEU A 690 -5.41 22.08 -18.59
CA LEU A 690 -6.24 23.05 -17.89
C LEU A 690 -6.45 24.35 -18.70
N ASP A 691 -5.68 24.57 -19.76
CA ASP A 691 -5.84 25.74 -20.62
C ASP A 691 -7.10 25.59 -21.48
N SER A 692 -8.04 26.52 -21.35
CA SER A 692 -9.33 26.50 -22.07
C SER A 692 -9.42 27.57 -23.17
N GLU A 693 -8.45 28.48 -23.26
CA GLU A 693 -8.56 29.70 -24.07
C GLU A 693 -7.75 29.67 -25.38
N SER A 694 -6.92 28.64 -25.61
CA SER A 694 -6.12 28.56 -26.84
C SER A 694 -6.83 27.79 -27.96
N GLY A 695 -7.18 28.49 -29.05
CA GLY A 695 -7.80 27.95 -30.26
C GLY A 695 -6.93 27.00 -31.10
N HIS A 696 -5.89 26.39 -30.52
CA HIS A 696 -5.03 25.38 -31.15
C HIS A 696 -4.89 24.16 -30.23
N SER A 697 -4.85 22.97 -30.84
CA SER A 697 -4.70 21.61 -30.25
C SER A 697 -4.54 21.55 -28.72
N GLN A 698 -5.66 21.50 -28.00
CA GLN A 698 -5.70 21.46 -26.54
C GLN A 698 -5.11 20.14 -26.03
N VAL A 699 -4.04 20.20 -25.24
CA VAL A 699 -3.46 19.03 -24.56
C VAL A 699 -4.58 18.34 -23.75
N ARG A 700 -4.65 17.02 -23.79
CA ARG A 700 -5.60 16.21 -23.02
C ARG A 700 -4.86 15.17 -22.18
N CYS A 701 -5.54 14.73 -21.13
CA CYS A 701 -5.14 13.59 -20.31
C CYS A 701 -6.22 12.52 -20.40
N LEU A 702 -5.98 11.44 -21.13
CA LEU A 702 -6.98 10.41 -21.41
C LEU A 702 -6.32 9.03 -21.49
N GLY A 703 -6.95 8.00 -20.90
CA GLY A 703 -6.50 6.60 -21.03
C GLY A 703 -5.06 6.33 -20.59
N GLY A 704 -4.52 7.12 -19.64
CA GLY A 704 -3.12 7.01 -19.20
C GLY A 704 -2.11 7.83 -20.01
N TRP A 705 -2.57 8.57 -21.02
CA TRP A 705 -1.74 9.37 -21.93
C TRP A 705 -1.95 10.88 -21.75
N VAL A 706 -0.90 11.65 -22.03
CA VAL A 706 -0.88 13.12 -22.11
C VAL A 706 -0.51 13.52 -23.52
N GLY A 707 -1.37 14.26 -24.19
CA GLY A 707 -1.16 14.78 -25.55
C GLY A 707 -2.46 15.29 -26.17
N PRO A 708 -2.42 15.86 -27.37
CA PRO A 708 -1.25 16.07 -28.23
C PRO A 708 -0.28 17.12 -27.64
N CYS A 709 0.97 16.74 -27.39
CA CYS A 709 2.03 17.64 -26.91
C CYS A 709 2.89 18.17 -28.07
N PRO A 710 3.65 19.27 -27.88
CA PRO A 710 4.59 19.76 -28.88
C PRO A 710 5.54 18.65 -29.39
N SER A 711 5.91 18.72 -30.68
CA SER A 711 6.88 17.81 -31.27
C SER A 711 8.25 17.89 -30.58
N VAL A 712 8.97 16.77 -30.60
CA VAL A 712 10.31 16.61 -30.04
C VAL A 712 11.43 16.55 -31.09
N SER A 713 11.09 16.74 -32.38
CA SER A 713 12.05 16.78 -33.51
C SER A 713 13.02 15.59 -33.55
N LEU A 714 12.48 14.37 -33.60
CA LEU A 714 13.28 13.14 -33.75
C LEU A 714 13.36 12.69 -35.21
N PRO A 715 14.49 12.13 -35.67
CA PRO A 715 14.56 11.48 -36.98
C PRO A 715 13.73 10.19 -36.99
N ASP A 716 13.23 9.81 -38.16
CA ASP A 716 12.50 8.56 -38.42
C ASP A 716 11.27 8.34 -37.52
N CYS A 717 10.49 9.40 -37.27
CA CYS A 717 9.28 9.35 -36.44
C CYS A 717 7.97 9.40 -37.25
N ALA A 718 8.01 9.24 -38.57
CA ALA A 718 6.88 9.42 -39.48
C ALA A 718 5.59 8.67 -39.05
N PHE A 719 5.75 7.44 -38.55
CA PHE A 719 4.64 6.58 -38.11
C PHE A 719 4.60 6.39 -36.60
N GLY A 720 5.24 7.27 -35.84
CA GLY A 720 5.30 7.19 -34.38
C GLY A 720 6.45 6.32 -33.89
N ARG A 721 7.36 6.92 -33.13
CA ARG A 721 8.51 6.24 -32.50
C ARG A 721 8.28 6.07 -31.02
N LEU A 722 8.46 4.86 -30.49
CA LEU A 722 8.45 4.61 -29.05
C LEU A 722 9.74 5.15 -28.42
N VAL A 723 9.60 5.96 -27.39
CA VAL A 723 10.69 6.65 -26.70
C VAL A 723 10.64 6.30 -25.22
N MET A 724 11.77 5.87 -24.65
CA MET A 724 11.94 5.76 -23.21
C MET A 724 12.62 7.01 -22.66
N LEU A 725 12.18 7.51 -21.50
CA LEU A 725 12.79 8.68 -20.86
C LEU A 725 13.74 8.24 -19.74
N SER A 726 15.00 8.70 -19.82
CA SER A 726 15.98 8.55 -18.76
C SER A 726 15.73 9.56 -17.64
N GLY A 727 15.73 9.11 -16.39
CA GLY A 727 15.67 9.98 -15.23
C GLY A 727 16.00 9.22 -13.95
N HIS A 728 16.51 9.93 -12.96
CA HIS A 728 16.69 9.42 -11.61
C HIS A 728 15.34 9.17 -10.94
N ALA A 729 15.32 8.20 -10.04
CA ALA A 729 14.20 7.97 -9.14
C ALA A 729 13.84 9.24 -8.36
N PRO A 730 12.56 9.44 -8.01
CA PRO A 730 12.15 10.55 -7.17
C PRO A 730 12.93 10.57 -5.84
N PRO A 731 13.15 11.76 -5.25
CA PRO A 731 13.81 11.89 -3.95
C PRO A 731 13.07 11.09 -2.88
N SER A 732 13.81 10.35 -2.06
CA SER A 732 13.24 9.60 -0.92
C SER A 732 12.69 10.55 0.14
N VAL A 733 11.72 10.06 0.91
CA VAL A 733 11.30 10.66 2.17
C VAL A 733 12.35 10.30 3.22
N ASP A 734 12.91 11.30 3.94
CA ASP A 734 13.86 11.05 5.02
C ASP A 734 13.13 10.35 6.19
N SER A 735 13.61 9.18 6.57
CA SER A 735 13.06 8.30 7.60
C SER A 735 13.40 8.73 9.04
N GLN A 736 13.71 10.01 9.26
CA GLN A 736 13.99 10.48 10.63
C GLN A 736 12.75 10.24 11.50
N ASP A 737 12.97 9.54 12.62
CA ASP A 737 11.97 9.16 13.63
C ASP A 737 10.95 10.27 13.84
N LYS A 738 9.81 10.16 13.14
CA LYS A 738 8.67 11.02 13.40
C LYS A 738 8.02 10.48 14.66
N GLU A 739 8.49 10.97 15.81
CA GLU A 739 7.67 10.97 17.02
C GLU A 739 6.27 11.42 16.60
N THR A 740 5.28 10.57 16.88
CA THR A 740 3.88 10.97 16.79
C THR A 740 3.74 12.20 17.65
N THR A 741 3.69 13.38 17.03
CA THR A 741 3.30 14.60 17.71
C THR A 741 1.87 14.34 18.13
N LYS A 742 1.71 13.95 19.40
CA LYS A 742 0.42 13.96 20.07
C LYS A 742 -0.04 15.40 19.95
N HIS A 743 -0.94 15.68 19.00
CA HIS A 743 -1.74 16.90 19.03
C HIS A 743 -2.49 16.86 20.35
N LYS A 744 -1.91 17.50 21.37
CA LYS A 744 -2.66 17.89 22.53
C LYS A 744 -3.53 19.04 22.04
N ASN A 745 -4.85 18.86 22.10
CA ASN A 745 -5.76 19.99 22.12
C ASN A 745 -5.38 20.82 23.36
N MET A 746 -4.45 21.76 23.19
CA MET A 746 -4.15 22.75 24.20
C MET A 746 -5.07 23.93 23.88
N PRO A 747 -6.04 24.24 24.75
CA PRO A 747 -6.77 25.49 24.65
C PRO A 747 -5.73 26.61 24.85
N GLY A 748 -5.31 27.22 23.76
CA GLY A 748 -4.45 28.39 23.73
C GLY A 748 -5.26 29.63 23.40
N ASP A 749 -4.81 30.78 23.88
CA ASP A 749 -5.39 32.08 23.57
C ASP A 749 -5.35 32.31 22.04
N GLY A 750 -6.52 32.23 21.39
CA GLY A 750 -6.65 32.22 19.92
C GLY A 750 -6.14 33.50 19.26
N ALA A 751 -5.94 34.57 20.03
CA ALA A 751 -5.36 35.84 19.61
C ALA A 751 -3.88 35.74 19.20
N ALA A 752 -3.13 34.73 19.68
CA ALA A 752 -1.72 34.55 19.34
C ALA A 752 -1.49 33.80 18.01
N TRP A 753 -2.49 33.09 17.49
CA TRP A 753 -2.36 32.24 16.31
C TRP A 753 -2.39 33.05 15.01
N SER A 754 -1.47 32.76 14.08
CA SER A 754 -1.31 33.54 12.85
C SER A 754 -1.96 32.85 11.64
N LEU A 755 -2.71 33.60 10.83
CA LEU A 755 -3.24 33.11 9.56
C LEU A 755 -2.19 33.38 8.45
N PRO A 756 -1.61 32.35 7.81
CA PRO A 756 -0.62 32.57 6.77
C PRO A 756 -1.26 33.24 5.55
N THR A 757 -0.64 34.32 5.07
CA THR A 757 -1.15 35.08 3.92
C THR A 757 -0.71 34.39 2.63
N PRO A 758 -1.64 33.93 1.77
CA PRO A 758 -1.27 33.23 0.56
C PRO A 758 -0.80 34.20 -0.54
N PRO A 759 0.12 33.82 -1.45
CA PRO A 759 0.79 34.72 -2.39
C PRO A 759 -0.16 35.37 -3.40
N GLU A 760 -0.06 36.68 -3.63
CA GLU A 760 -0.88 37.40 -4.61
C GLU A 760 -0.84 36.78 -6.01
N LEU A 761 -1.86 37.05 -6.83
CA LEU A 761 -1.89 36.53 -8.20
C LEU A 761 -0.69 37.06 -8.99
N SER A 762 0.07 36.14 -9.57
CA SER A 762 1.25 36.46 -10.35
C SER A 762 0.86 36.93 -11.74
N THR A 763 1.42 38.06 -12.17
CA THR A 763 1.44 38.48 -13.58
C THR A 763 2.60 37.85 -14.36
N ASP A 764 3.59 37.28 -13.65
CA ASP A 764 4.70 36.56 -14.26
C ASP A 764 4.21 35.24 -14.85
N THR A 765 4.51 35.05 -16.14
CA THR A 765 4.18 33.84 -16.90
C THR A 765 5.39 33.36 -17.70
N ALA A 766 5.37 32.08 -18.08
CA ALA A 766 6.32 31.50 -19.00
C ALA A 766 5.58 30.81 -20.15
N VAL A 767 6.14 30.90 -21.36
CA VAL A 767 5.62 30.22 -22.54
C VAL A 767 6.58 29.12 -22.94
N LEU A 768 6.09 27.87 -22.94
CA LEU A 768 6.84 26.73 -23.47
C LEU A 768 7.11 26.95 -24.96
N GLN A 769 8.38 26.95 -25.36
CA GLN A 769 8.80 27.14 -26.76
C GLN A 769 9.05 25.80 -27.44
N THR A 770 9.91 24.96 -26.87
CA THR A 770 10.28 23.68 -27.48
C THR A 770 10.50 22.60 -26.44
N VAL A 771 10.18 21.36 -26.80
CA VAL A 771 10.57 20.14 -26.08
C VAL A 771 11.63 19.44 -26.94
N ARG A 772 12.78 19.10 -26.35
CA ARG A 772 13.89 18.45 -27.06
C ARG A 772 14.27 17.16 -26.36
N LEU A 773 14.62 16.16 -27.16
CA LEU A 773 15.14 14.88 -26.68
C LEU A 773 16.57 14.70 -27.15
N SER A 774 17.45 14.33 -26.23
CA SER A 774 18.81 13.94 -26.53
C SER A 774 19.03 12.49 -26.12
N LYS A 775 19.60 11.67 -27.00
CA LYS A 775 19.88 10.25 -26.70
C LYS A 775 20.72 10.15 -25.43
N ALA A 776 20.22 9.39 -24.46
CA ALA A 776 20.91 9.13 -23.21
C ALA A 776 21.96 8.03 -23.42
N PRO A 777 23.07 8.04 -22.66
CA PRO A 777 24.03 6.94 -22.68
C PRO A 777 23.32 5.64 -22.24
N PRO A 778 23.63 4.49 -22.87
CA PRO A 778 23.05 3.22 -22.47
C PRO A 778 23.42 2.91 -21.02
N SER A 779 22.44 2.50 -20.22
CA SER A 779 22.71 2.00 -18.87
C SER A 779 23.31 0.60 -18.96
N PRO A 780 24.13 0.16 -17.97
CA PRO A 780 24.67 -1.20 -17.95
C PRO A 780 23.58 -2.30 -17.92
N GLU A 781 22.34 -1.94 -17.60
CA GLU A 781 21.18 -2.84 -17.58
C GLU A 781 20.37 -2.85 -18.90
N THR A 782 20.72 -2.01 -19.87
CA THR A 782 20.00 -1.88 -21.15
C THR A 782 20.31 -3.08 -22.03
N MET A 783 19.28 -3.85 -22.39
CA MET A 783 19.41 -4.96 -23.34
C MET A 783 19.29 -4.47 -24.77
N ALA A 784 19.85 -5.20 -25.73
CA ALA A 784 19.80 -4.86 -27.17
C ALA A 784 18.37 -4.73 -27.74
N ARG A 785 17.37 -5.33 -27.07
CA ARG A 785 15.95 -5.28 -27.46
C ARG A 785 15.18 -4.11 -26.85
N ASP A 786 15.77 -3.36 -25.92
CA ASP A 786 15.10 -2.30 -25.19
C ASP A 786 14.93 -1.06 -26.08
N ALA A 787 13.85 -0.31 -25.85
CA ALA A 787 13.64 0.97 -26.53
C ALA A 787 14.76 1.95 -26.18
N GLU A 788 15.12 2.82 -27.13
CA GLU A 788 16.15 3.82 -26.90
C GLU A 788 15.75 4.81 -25.79
N SER A 789 16.73 5.12 -24.94
CA SER A 789 16.57 6.01 -23.80
C SER A 789 16.96 7.44 -24.17
N PHE A 790 16.17 8.43 -23.74
CA PHE A 790 16.37 9.85 -24.05
C PHE A 790 16.24 10.71 -22.79
N SER A 791 17.10 11.73 -22.68
CA SER A 791 16.94 12.81 -21.72
C SER A 791 16.10 13.93 -22.33
N ALA A 792 15.16 14.45 -21.56
CA ALA A 792 14.24 15.50 -21.99
C ALA A 792 14.68 16.89 -21.52
N ARG A 793 14.55 17.88 -22.39
CA ARG A 793 14.84 19.29 -22.12
C ARG A 793 13.71 20.17 -22.61
N LEU A 794 13.31 21.14 -21.79
CA LEU A 794 12.27 22.12 -22.12
C LEU A 794 12.88 23.52 -22.15
N ASP A 795 12.53 24.27 -23.19
CA ASP A 795 12.89 25.67 -23.34
C ASP A 795 11.65 26.54 -23.15
N PHE A 796 11.77 27.53 -22.27
CA PHE A 796 10.72 28.49 -21.94
C PHE A 796 11.16 29.89 -22.30
N ARG A 797 10.21 30.71 -22.76
CA ARG A 797 10.37 32.15 -22.88
C ARG A 797 9.61 32.83 -21.75
N LEU A 798 10.33 33.56 -20.92
CA LEU A 798 9.76 34.29 -19.79
C LEU A 798 9.09 35.58 -20.29
N THR A 799 7.84 35.83 -19.88
CA THR A 799 7.02 36.89 -20.51
C THR A 799 7.47 38.29 -20.13
N ARG A 800 7.86 38.53 -18.87
CA ARG A 800 8.23 39.87 -18.38
C ARG A 800 9.67 40.22 -18.74
N SER A 801 10.62 39.33 -18.49
CA SER A 801 12.04 39.58 -18.79
C SER A 801 12.37 39.36 -20.28
N ARG A 802 11.54 38.63 -21.02
CA ARG A 802 11.79 38.18 -22.41
C ARG A 802 13.05 37.33 -22.56
N THR A 803 13.54 36.75 -21.46
CA THR A 803 14.71 35.87 -21.48
C THR A 803 14.28 34.41 -21.70
N LEU A 804 15.26 33.56 -22.04
CA LEU A 804 15.06 32.13 -22.20
C LEU A 804 15.53 31.39 -20.95
N ALA A 805 14.73 30.44 -20.50
CA ALA A 805 15.09 29.50 -19.44
C ALA A 805 15.01 28.07 -19.99
N THR A 806 15.97 27.23 -19.61
CA THR A 806 16.08 25.87 -20.13
C THR A 806 16.25 24.90 -18.98
N PHE A 807 15.37 23.90 -18.91
CA PHE A 807 15.41 22.86 -17.88
C PHE A 807 15.61 21.49 -18.50
N THR A 808 16.65 20.80 -18.06
CA THR A 808 16.83 19.37 -18.34
C THR A 808 16.18 18.56 -17.22
N LEU A 809 15.28 17.65 -17.56
CA LEU A 809 14.50 16.88 -16.59
C LEU A 809 15.32 15.67 -16.10
N TYR A 810 16.08 15.87 -15.02
CA TYR A 810 16.96 14.83 -14.48
C TYR A 810 16.25 13.81 -13.61
N THR A 811 15.18 14.22 -12.92
CA THR A 811 14.51 13.41 -11.91
C THR A 811 13.02 13.27 -12.23
N ASN A 812 12.48 12.06 -12.07
CA ASN A 812 11.03 11.81 -12.17
C ASN A 812 10.32 12.22 -10.87
N SER A 813 10.38 13.52 -10.54
CA SER A 813 9.76 14.10 -9.36
C SER A 813 8.25 13.81 -9.28
N VAL A 814 7.74 13.70 -8.05
CA VAL A 814 6.32 13.48 -7.78
C VAL A 814 5.65 14.80 -7.37
N PHE A 815 4.49 15.07 -7.97
CA PHE A 815 3.67 16.24 -7.67
C PHE A 815 2.44 15.77 -6.90
N ILE A 816 2.30 16.20 -5.64
CA ILE A 816 1.24 15.73 -4.73
C ILE A 816 0.11 16.75 -4.71
N ALA A 817 -1.09 16.34 -5.11
CA ALA A 817 -2.27 17.20 -5.02
C ALA A 817 -2.66 17.39 -3.54
N ALA A 818 -2.72 18.64 -3.07
CA ALA A 818 -3.05 18.94 -1.68
C ALA A 818 -4.44 18.37 -1.30
N PRO A 819 -4.55 17.56 -0.23
CA PRO A 819 -5.84 17.01 0.23
C PRO A 819 -6.78 18.08 0.77
N PRO A 820 -8.10 17.85 0.79
CA PRO A 820 -9.07 18.80 1.30
C PRO A 820 -8.95 19.00 2.81
N CYS A 821 -9.33 20.18 3.28
CA CYS A 821 -9.60 20.47 4.69
C CYS A 821 -10.96 21.19 4.80
N GLN A 822 -11.47 21.35 6.02
CA GLN A 822 -12.73 22.06 6.27
C GLN A 822 -12.44 23.38 6.98
N GLY A 823 -12.72 24.50 6.31
CA GLY A 823 -12.49 25.85 6.84
C GLY A 823 -11.06 26.37 6.64
N THR A 824 -10.77 27.49 7.29
CA THR A 824 -9.47 28.17 7.27
C THR A 824 -8.75 27.99 8.60
N HIS A 825 -7.47 27.61 8.55
CA HIS A 825 -6.72 27.23 9.75
C HIS A 825 -5.53 28.16 10.00
N ARG A 826 -5.20 28.36 11.27
CA ARG A 826 -4.11 29.21 11.75
C ARG A 826 -2.89 28.37 12.17
N VAL A 827 -1.74 29.02 12.26
CA VAL A 827 -0.48 28.44 12.70
C VAL A 827 -0.25 28.80 14.17
N ASP A 828 -0.04 27.77 14.99
CA ASP A 828 0.39 27.88 16.38
C ASP A 828 1.76 28.59 16.44
N PRO A 829 1.93 29.66 17.24
CA PRO A 829 3.22 30.31 17.45
C PRO A 829 4.34 29.34 17.82
N HIS A 830 4.06 28.31 18.60
CA HIS A 830 5.04 27.29 19.00
C HIS A 830 5.47 26.38 17.85
N ALA A 831 4.66 26.28 16.80
CA ALA A 831 4.97 25.52 15.59
C ALA A 831 5.42 26.42 14.42
N SER A 832 5.42 27.75 14.58
CA SER A 832 5.64 28.73 13.51
C SER A 832 6.91 28.51 12.69
N GLU A 833 8.00 28.06 13.31
CA GLU A 833 9.26 27.75 12.63
C GLU A 833 9.08 26.76 11.47
N LYS A 834 8.20 25.77 11.63
CA LYS A 834 7.92 24.72 10.63
C LYS A 834 7.14 25.22 9.42
N TYR A 835 6.43 26.34 9.57
CA TYR A 835 5.58 26.95 8.56
C TYR A 835 6.20 28.22 7.98
N THR A 836 7.47 28.52 8.28
CA THR A 836 8.19 29.59 7.62
C THR A 836 8.24 29.32 6.12
N PHE A 837 7.97 30.33 5.29
CA PHE A 837 7.96 30.18 3.83
C PHE A 837 8.51 31.39 3.10
N THR A 838 8.98 31.18 1.88
CA THR A 838 9.39 32.23 0.95
C THR A 838 8.63 32.08 -0.36
N VAL A 839 8.14 33.19 -0.92
CA VAL A 839 7.43 33.19 -2.19
C VAL A 839 8.41 33.54 -3.31
N ARG A 840 8.35 32.80 -4.43
CA ARG A 840 9.10 33.11 -5.66
C ARG A 840 8.19 33.02 -6.88
N GLY A 841 8.23 34.04 -7.71
CA GLY A 841 7.60 34.01 -9.04
C GLY A 841 8.39 33.16 -10.03
N VAL A 842 7.79 32.87 -11.17
CA VAL A 842 8.41 32.07 -12.27
C VAL A 842 9.74 32.67 -12.75
N GLU A 843 9.81 33.99 -12.87
CA GLU A 843 11.00 34.72 -13.33
C GLU A 843 12.16 34.64 -12.32
N GLU A 844 11.86 34.77 -11.03
CA GLU A 844 12.86 34.64 -9.95
C GLU A 844 13.35 33.20 -9.82
N LEU A 845 12.44 32.24 -9.98
CA LEU A 845 12.76 30.81 -9.93
C LEU A 845 13.77 30.40 -11.01
N ALA A 846 13.70 31.02 -12.20
CA ALA A 846 14.65 30.79 -13.29
C ALA A 846 16.11 31.07 -12.89
N GLN A 847 16.33 32.02 -11.98
CA GLN A 847 17.66 32.44 -11.52
C GLN A 847 18.25 31.49 -10.46
N ILE A 848 17.42 30.63 -9.87
CA ILE A 848 17.82 29.64 -8.86
C ILE A 848 18.29 28.38 -9.60
N SER A 849 19.45 28.46 -10.27
CA SER A 849 19.99 27.39 -11.12
C SER A 849 21.01 26.46 -10.45
N ARG A 850 21.32 26.63 -9.16
CA ARG A 850 22.31 25.77 -8.47
C ARG A 850 21.64 24.65 -7.67
N LYS A 851 22.12 23.41 -7.90
CA LYS A 851 22.15 22.34 -6.88
C LYS A 851 22.93 22.88 -5.67
N GLY A 852 22.23 23.50 -4.74
CA GLY A 852 22.77 23.96 -3.46
C GLY A 852 22.16 23.08 -2.36
N GLY A 853 23.02 22.35 -1.65
CA GLY A 853 22.62 21.38 -0.62
C GLY A 853 21.60 21.95 0.36
N ARG A 854 20.61 21.13 0.71
CA ARG A 854 19.61 21.44 1.74
C ARG A 854 20.33 22.01 2.98
N PRO A 855 20.16 23.30 3.32
CA PRO A 855 20.60 23.78 4.63
C PRO A 855 19.76 23.03 5.67
N ALA A 856 20.40 22.56 6.75
CA ALA A 856 19.81 21.70 7.78
C ALA A 856 18.62 22.31 8.56
N LYS A 857 18.18 23.53 8.20
CA LYS A 857 17.02 24.25 8.73
C LYS A 857 16.52 25.21 7.64
N MET A 858 15.46 24.92 6.87
CA MET A 858 14.89 25.97 6.01
C MET A 858 13.39 25.88 5.71
N ALA A 859 12.86 27.09 5.56
CA ALA A 859 11.52 27.49 5.16
C ALA A 859 11.04 26.86 3.84
N ILE A 860 9.72 26.68 3.73
CA ILE A 860 9.03 26.15 2.56
C ILE A 860 9.18 27.14 1.38
N LEU A 861 9.57 26.64 0.21
CA LEU A 861 9.56 27.42 -1.03
C LEU A 861 8.16 27.37 -1.66
N VAL A 862 7.47 28.50 -1.65
CA VAL A 862 6.18 28.68 -2.32
C VAL A 862 6.43 29.25 -3.72
N VAL A 863 6.31 28.40 -4.74
CA VAL A 863 6.40 28.81 -6.14
C VAL A 863 5.06 29.37 -6.57
N ASN A 864 5.02 30.65 -6.89
CA ASN A 864 3.81 31.33 -7.36
C ASN A 864 3.62 31.11 -8.87
N ALA A 865 2.89 30.06 -9.22
CA ALA A 865 2.56 29.67 -10.59
C ALA A 865 1.12 30.07 -11.00
N THR A 866 0.47 30.96 -10.25
CA THR A 866 -0.91 31.43 -10.48
C THR A 866 -1.11 32.22 -11.78
N GLY A 867 -0.03 32.49 -12.52
CA GLY A 867 -0.08 33.10 -13.85
C GLY A 867 -0.63 32.20 -14.97
N GLY A 868 -0.98 30.94 -14.66
CA GLY A 868 -1.69 30.04 -15.56
C GLY A 868 -0.99 28.68 -15.78
N PRO A 869 -1.58 27.79 -16.58
CA PRO A 869 -1.09 26.42 -16.76
C PRO A 869 0.38 26.30 -17.19
N ALA A 870 0.84 27.19 -18.07
CA ALA A 870 2.22 27.19 -18.54
C ALA A 870 3.24 27.59 -17.45
N SER A 871 2.82 28.40 -16.48
CA SER A 871 3.60 28.71 -15.28
C SER A 871 3.73 27.50 -14.34
N GLU A 872 2.68 26.69 -14.23
CA GLU A 872 2.75 25.42 -13.50
C GLU A 872 3.70 24.43 -14.20
N VAL A 873 3.63 24.31 -15.53
CA VAL A 873 4.58 23.51 -16.33
C VAL A 873 6.02 23.95 -16.07
N PHE A 874 6.28 25.26 -16.01
CA PHE A 874 7.60 25.79 -15.67
C PHE A 874 8.04 25.35 -14.27
N ALA A 875 7.17 25.50 -13.26
CA ALA A 875 7.47 25.13 -11.89
C ALA A 875 7.76 23.63 -11.74
N ARG A 876 6.97 22.78 -12.41
CA ARG A 876 7.17 21.33 -12.46
C ARG A 876 8.49 20.96 -13.16
N ALA A 877 8.81 21.61 -14.28
CA ALA A 877 10.08 21.41 -14.99
C ALA A 877 11.28 21.79 -14.13
N TRP A 878 11.20 22.90 -13.38
CA TRP A 878 12.23 23.31 -12.42
C TRP A 878 12.41 22.26 -11.32
N CYS A 879 11.32 21.72 -10.76
CA CYS A 879 11.39 20.66 -9.74
C CYS A 879 12.07 19.38 -10.25
N CYS A 880 11.78 18.96 -11.48
CA CYS A 880 12.45 17.82 -12.12
C CYS A 880 13.93 18.10 -12.45
N HIS A 881 14.29 19.36 -12.67
CA HIS A 881 15.67 19.80 -12.90
C HIS A 881 16.49 19.84 -11.61
N THR A 882 15.91 20.33 -10.52
CA THR A 882 16.57 20.42 -9.21
C THR A 882 16.51 19.12 -8.41
N GLY A 883 15.60 18.22 -8.77
CA GLY A 883 15.39 16.95 -8.07
C GLY A 883 14.59 17.12 -6.79
N THR A 884 13.48 17.87 -6.85
CA THR A 884 12.56 18.08 -5.73
C THR A 884 11.16 17.58 -6.07
N ASN A 885 10.52 16.89 -5.13
CA ASN A 885 9.06 16.68 -5.17
C ASN A 885 8.35 17.95 -4.70
N ALA A 886 7.08 18.13 -5.07
CA ALA A 886 6.33 19.33 -4.69
C ALA A 886 4.86 19.06 -4.42
N VAL A 887 4.26 19.85 -3.53
CA VAL A 887 2.81 19.86 -3.29
C VAL A 887 2.17 20.85 -4.25
N ILE A 888 1.06 20.48 -4.89
CA ILE A 888 0.25 21.36 -5.74
C ILE A 888 -0.93 21.87 -4.92
N TRP A 889 -1.08 23.18 -4.86
CA TRP A 889 -2.18 23.83 -4.15
C TRP A 889 -2.92 24.81 -5.06
N LYS A 890 -4.25 24.71 -5.08
CA LYS A 890 -5.12 25.59 -5.85
C LYS A 890 -5.54 26.78 -4.99
N ARG A 891 -5.13 27.99 -5.38
CA ARG A 891 -5.42 29.22 -4.63
C ARG A 891 -6.92 29.56 -4.64
N GLN A 892 -7.56 29.46 -5.80
CA GLN A 892 -8.97 29.83 -5.98
C GLN A 892 -9.85 28.60 -6.22
N GLY A 893 -10.98 28.52 -5.50
CA GLY A 893 -11.92 27.39 -5.62
C GLY A 893 -11.32 26.03 -5.21
N GLY A 894 -10.20 26.03 -4.48
CA GLY A 894 -9.60 24.83 -3.90
C GLY A 894 -10.28 24.41 -2.60
N THR A 895 -10.27 23.11 -2.32
CA THR A 895 -10.82 22.53 -1.08
C THR A 895 -9.81 22.49 0.07
N CYS A 896 -8.57 22.93 -0.16
CA CYS A 896 -7.49 22.93 0.83
C CYS A 896 -7.11 24.38 1.14
N CYS A 897 -7.07 24.74 2.42
CA CYS A 897 -6.62 26.06 2.86
C CYS A 897 -5.08 26.15 2.78
N PHE A 898 -4.57 27.38 2.71
CA PHE A 898 -3.14 27.61 2.54
C PHE A 898 -2.29 27.04 3.70
N LYS A 899 -2.75 27.14 4.96
CA LYS A 899 -2.08 26.52 6.11
C LYS A 899 -1.95 25.01 5.98
N CYS A 900 -3.02 24.32 5.59
CA CYS A 900 -2.99 22.87 5.39
C CYS A 900 -2.08 22.47 4.23
N ALA A 901 -2.05 23.26 3.15
CA ALA A 901 -1.12 23.05 2.04
C ALA A 901 0.36 23.23 2.48
N LEU A 902 0.66 24.24 3.29
CA LEU A 902 1.97 24.40 3.93
C LEU A 902 2.31 23.23 4.85
N MET A 903 1.35 22.72 5.63
CA MET A 903 1.53 21.53 6.48
C MET A 903 1.95 20.31 5.65
N VAL A 904 1.29 20.06 4.51
CA VAL A 904 1.66 18.93 3.63
C VAL A 904 3.10 19.06 3.14
N ALA A 905 3.53 20.28 2.78
CA ALA A 905 4.88 20.54 2.30
C ALA A 905 5.95 20.57 3.43
N SER A 906 5.54 20.84 4.67
CA SER A 906 6.42 20.97 5.84
C SER A 906 6.83 19.61 6.41
N THR A 907 7.69 19.65 7.44
CA THR A 907 8.12 18.45 8.18
C THR A 907 7.00 17.76 8.95
N ASP A 908 5.91 18.47 9.29
CA ASP A 908 4.72 17.89 9.91
C ASP A 908 3.95 16.98 8.94
N GLY A 909 4.02 17.26 7.63
CA GLY A 909 3.43 16.43 6.58
C GLY A 909 4.46 15.52 5.91
N LEU A 910 4.80 15.85 4.66
CA LEU A 910 5.64 15.01 3.80
C LEU A 910 7.11 15.44 3.74
N ALA A 911 7.47 16.60 4.30
CA ALA A 911 8.83 17.17 4.28
C ALA A 911 9.39 17.42 2.86
N MET A 912 8.51 17.83 1.92
CA MET A 912 8.91 18.09 0.52
C MET A 912 9.65 19.43 0.37
N GLY A 913 9.31 20.42 1.20
CA GLY A 913 9.93 21.75 1.20
C GLY A 913 9.52 22.66 0.03
N VAL A 914 8.70 22.18 -0.92
CA VAL A 914 8.23 22.95 -2.08
C VAL A 914 6.70 22.86 -2.20
N LEU A 915 6.06 24.01 -2.36
CA LEU A 915 4.63 24.18 -2.61
C LEU A 915 4.44 25.00 -3.90
N ILE A 916 3.77 24.44 -4.91
CA ILE A 916 3.40 25.15 -6.14
C ILE A 916 1.98 25.68 -5.97
N ALA A 917 1.84 27.01 -5.91
CA ALA A 917 0.56 27.69 -5.88
C ALA A 917 0.05 27.90 -7.32
N THR A 918 -1.13 27.37 -7.60
CA THR A 918 -1.80 27.37 -8.92
C THR A 918 -3.09 28.17 -8.89
#